data_AF-A0A9P7KWX2-F1
#
_entry.id   AF-A0A9P7KWX2-F1
#
_cell.length_a   1.000
_cell.length_b   1.000
_cell.length_c   1.000
_cell.angle_alpha   90.00
_cell.angle_beta   90.00
_cell.angle_gamma   90.00
#
_symmetry.space_group_name_H-M   'P 1'
#
loop_
_entity.id
_entity.type
_entity.pdbx_description
1 polymer ?
#
loop_
_entity_poly.entity_id
_entity_poly.type
_entity_poly.pdbx_seq_one_letter_code
_entity_poly.pdbx_strand_id
1 'polypeptide(L)'
;MAPKKEQNPDGLEGLDDLHHSPSQDDTTMRIDDAVFGEVSEGGPNYRNVGWIATVALMTKTQIGLGVLSIPQTFDALGLIPGIICLIVVSSITTWSDYMIGVFKRRHPHVYGIDDAGYLMFGRIGREVFATVFMLYWIFVAGSAMLGISIGLNSVSTHAACTAVFVAVAAILGFCFASIRTLGKIGWLAWIGLVCIMTAIFCVTVAVGLQDRPAAAPTEGHWESDYKLFNHPTFVDGITAVSSHIFAFSGTPAFFQIAAEMREQKHYTRSLLTCQSIVTVTYITIGIVVYYYCGSYVTSPALGSAGLLMKKVCYGFALPGLIVTAMLMTHIPAKYMFIRLLRGTKHLNSNGIVHWATWLACTGSVTIIAYIIASAIPVFGGLVSLIGALLGTLMCFQPYGCFWLFDNWTKGKKDKTFKWYFMVGWSVFVIVSGTFMMIAGTYGSIVGINNSLKANGGSDPPTLPLRNGTHHEIPSFGLGTWLAEKGQVAHAVEYALKGGYRHIDAAAAYHNEEEVGAGIRASGVSRDKIWVTSKLWNTDHRPELVRKAIEKSIAELGIEYLDLYLIHWPVAFVHGSENKELDNDTSIVDTWKAMEELVQANLTRNIGISNFAPKDIQKILKIATVRPYAHEFETHPYLQQQSFVDFHAEENIKVIAYSPLANTNPTYNPDIPSILHDAFWTKLAESKNATVAQTVLAWGQQRGTVVIPKSTHDKYIDENYGSQKIEFTEDELAEVAAQDKKYRFLNPGKGWGVDLFEGLDGVPKKESEEDDRNTDL
;
A
#
# COMPACT_ATOMS: atom_id res chain seq x y z
N MET A 1 56.38 10.11 75.61
CA MET A 1 55.22 10.91 76.03
C MET A 1 55.28 12.25 75.30
N ALA A 2 54.17 12.64 74.67
CA ALA A 2 53.95 13.83 73.81
C ALA A 2 54.08 15.18 74.59
N PRO A 3 53.85 16.43 74.05
CA PRO A 3 53.10 16.77 72.81
C PRO A 3 53.37 18.12 72.03
N LYS A 4 52.68 18.22 70.87
CA LYS A 4 51.95 19.36 70.22
C LYS A 4 52.64 20.64 69.69
N LYS A 5 52.27 21.04 68.44
CA LYS A 5 51.39 22.20 68.12
C LYS A 5 51.04 22.33 66.62
N GLU A 6 49.77 22.65 66.35
CA GLU A 6 49.23 23.18 65.07
C GLU A 6 49.32 24.72 65.03
N GLN A 7 49.35 25.32 63.84
CA GLN A 7 48.55 26.51 63.47
C GLN A 7 48.63 26.82 61.95
N ASN A 8 47.48 27.22 61.40
CA ASN A 8 47.14 27.78 60.07
C ASN A 8 46.62 29.24 60.32
N PRO A 9 46.18 30.11 59.37
CA PRO A 9 46.26 30.21 57.88
C PRO A 9 46.58 31.65 57.35
N ASP A 10 46.41 31.85 56.04
CA ASP A 10 46.13 33.07 55.24
C ASP A 10 47.26 33.66 54.37
N GLY A 11 46.99 33.79 53.06
CA GLY A 11 47.81 34.49 52.07
C GLY A 11 47.12 34.61 50.69
N LEU A 12 46.75 35.84 50.32
CA LEU A 12 46.10 36.29 49.08
C LEU A 12 47.13 36.80 48.04
N GLU A 13 46.70 36.85 46.77
CA GLU A 13 47.26 37.59 45.60
C GLU A 13 48.62 37.10 45.04
N GLY A 14 48.93 37.05 43.74
CA GLY A 14 48.32 37.51 42.49
C GLY A 14 49.43 37.96 41.52
N LEU A 15 49.56 37.26 40.37
CA LEU A 15 50.15 37.68 39.07
C LEU A 15 51.64 38.12 38.96
N ASP A 16 52.45 37.38 38.19
CA ASP A 16 52.94 37.79 36.84
C ASP A 16 53.95 36.80 36.21
N ASP A 17 53.75 36.57 34.92
CA ASP A 17 54.67 36.19 33.83
C ASP A 17 55.73 35.09 33.99
N LEU A 18 55.52 33.96 33.29
CA LEU A 18 56.62 33.18 32.70
C LEU A 18 56.25 32.63 31.32
N HIS A 19 56.76 33.30 30.28
CA HIS A 19 57.03 32.71 28.97
C HIS A 19 58.20 31.73 29.08
N HIS A 20 57.94 30.42 29.03
CA HIS A 20 58.93 29.47 28.52
C HIS A 20 58.25 28.25 27.87
N SER A 21 58.56 28.05 26.59
CA SER A 21 58.13 26.90 25.78
C SER A 21 58.65 25.59 26.40
N PRO A 22 57.82 24.54 26.53
CA PRO A 22 58.33 23.22 26.88
C PRO A 22 58.91 22.55 25.63
N SER A 23 60.18 22.19 25.73
CA SER A 23 60.83 21.17 24.91
C SER A 23 60.16 19.81 25.12
N GLN A 24 60.11 19.05 24.03
CA GLN A 24 59.61 17.69 23.88
C GLN A 24 60.01 16.77 25.05
N ASP A 25 59.01 16.29 25.79
CA ASP A 25 59.07 15.00 26.48
C ASP A 25 57.73 14.29 26.25
N ASP A 26 57.80 13.15 25.57
CA ASP A 26 56.70 12.44 24.93
C ASP A 26 55.89 11.65 25.98
N THR A 27 55.08 12.36 26.75
CA THR A 27 54.00 11.75 27.55
C THR A 27 52.76 11.66 26.67
N THR A 28 52.55 10.47 26.09
CA THR A 28 51.32 10.07 25.41
C THR A 28 50.10 10.40 26.28
N MET A 29 49.38 11.43 25.89
CA MET A 29 48.18 11.93 26.57
C MET A 29 47.07 10.87 26.42
N ARG A 30 46.93 9.98 27.41
CA ARG A 30 45.83 9.01 27.50
C ARG A 30 44.51 9.76 27.73
N ILE A 31 43.69 9.88 26.69
CA ILE A 31 42.33 10.42 26.79
C ILE A 31 41.37 9.24 27.01
N ASP A 32 40.87 9.07 28.25
CA ASP A 32 39.84 8.09 28.60
C ASP A 32 38.45 8.64 28.22
N ASP A 33 37.74 7.95 27.33
CA ASP A 33 36.43 8.35 26.84
C ASP A 33 35.31 7.71 27.66
N ALA A 34 34.41 8.53 28.23
CA ALA A 34 33.30 8.06 29.07
C ALA A 34 32.33 7.06 28.41
N VAL A 35 32.35 6.92 27.08
CA VAL A 35 31.54 5.99 26.29
C VAL A 35 32.40 4.88 25.67
N PHE A 36 33.55 5.24 25.10
CA PHE A 36 34.35 4.35 24.26
C PHE A 36 35.61 3.78 24.96
N GLY A 37 35.93 4.23 26.18
CA GLY A 37 37.10 3.78 26.94
C GLY A 37 38.43 4.30 26.38
N GLU A 38 39.51 3.55 26.63
CA GLU A 38 40.86 3.92 26.18
C GLU A 38 40.99 3.93 24.65
N VAL A 39 41.35 5.09 24.10
CA VAL A 39 41.64 5.27 22.66
C VAL A 39 43.07 4.80 22.39
N SER A 40 43.24 3.66 21.70
CA SER A 40 44.57 3.15 21.30
C SER A 40 45.03 3.74 19.96
N GLU A 41 46.35 3.94 19.78
CA GLU A 41 46.96 4.55 18.58
C GLU A 41 46.78 3.76 17.26
N GLY A 42 46.16 2.57 17.30
CA GLY A 42 45.81 1.78 16.11
C GLY A 42 44.33 1.36 16.03
N GLY A 43 43.49 1.83 16.97
CA GLY A 43 42.06 1.51 17.03
C GLY A 43 41.18 2.46 16.20
N PRO A 44 39.94 2.07 15.86
CA PRO A 44 39.00 2.97 15.20
C PRO A 44 38.66 4.17 16.11
N ASN A 45 38.97 5.39 15.66
CA ASN A 45 38.54 6.61 16.34
C ASN A 45 37.04 6.86 16.12
N TYR A 46 36.23 6.63 17.15
CA TYR A 46 34.78 6.80 17.11
C TYR A 46 34.33 8.27 17.26
N ARG A 47 35.13 9.15 17.90
CA ARG A 47 34.85 10.60 17.97
C ARG A 47 35.44 11.33 16.77
N ASN A 48 34.97 10.98 15.58
CA ASN A 48 35.54 11.52 14.34
C ASN A 48 34.55 12.38 13.53
N VAL A 49 33.34 12.64 14.06
CA VAL A 49 32.30 13.38 13.33
C VAL A 49 32.34 14.88 13.70
N GLY A 50 32.63 15.74 12.72
CA GLY A 50 32.53 17.20 12.86
C GLY A 50 31.09 17.71 12.77
N TRP A 51 30.81 18.92 13.29
CA TRP A 51 29.44 19.45 13.40
C TRP A 51 28.67 19.57 12.08
N ILE A 52 29.35 19.80 10.94
CA ILE A 52 28.75 19.83 9.60
C ILE A 52 28.33 18.42 9.15
N ALA A 53 29.20 17.42 9.38
CA ALA A 53 28.86 16.03 9.09
C ALA A 53 27.72 15.53 9.99
N THR A 54 27.65 16.01 11.24
CA THR A 54 26.51 15.78 12.14
C THR A 54 25.20 16.31 11.55
N VAL A 55 25.20 17.53 10.99
CA VAL A 55 24.00 18.09 10.31
C VAL A 55 23.56 17.17 9.17
N ALA A 56 24.50 16.72 8.32
CA ALA A 56 24.17 15.84 7.20
C ALA A 56 23.60 14.49 7.66
N LEU A 57 24.21 13.87 8.66
CA LEU A 57 23.73 12.60 9.23
C LEU A 57 22.32 12.74 9.81
N MET A 58 22.10 13.75 10.68
CA MET A 58 20.78 14.01 11.28
C MET A 58 19.71 14.34 10.24
N THR A 59 20.07 15.09 9.20
CA THR A 59 19.14 15.44 8.13
C THR A 59 18.81 14.21 7.29
N LYS A 60 19.82 13.40 6.97
CA LYS A 60 19.65 12.18 6.18
C LYS A 60 18.79 11.13 6.90
N THR A 61 18.88 11.05 8.23
CA THR A 61 18.04 10.15 9.02
C THR A 61 16.56 10.54 9.02
N GLN A 62 16.21 11.77 8.66
CA GLN A 62 14.81 12.24 8.62
C GLN A 62 14.27 12.28 7.17
N ILE A 63 14.94 12.98 6.25
CA ILE A 63 14.40 13.29 4.92
C ILE A 63 14.14 12.04 4.07
N GLY A 64 14.96 10.99 4.20
CA GLY A 64 14.95 9.85 3.26
C GLY A 64 13.57 9.24 2.96
N LEU A 65 12.76 9.00 3.99
CA LEU A 65 11.43 8.40 3.86
C LEU A 65 10.31 9.38 4.26
N GLY A 66 10.59 10.27 5.23
CA GLY A 66 9.58 11.17 5.81
C GLY A 66 8.95 12.11 4.80
N VAL A 67 9.77 12.82 4.03
CA VAL A 67 9.32 13.83 3.04
C VAL A 67 8.38 13.25 1.99
N LEU A 68 8.54 11.96 1.67
CA LEU A 68 7.79 11.30 0.60
C LEU A 68 6.33 11.04 0.97
N SER A 69 5.97 11.17 2.24
CA SER A 69 4.61 10.97 2.74
C SER A 69 3.85 12.27 2.99
N ILE A 70 4.55 13.40 3.12
CA ILE A 70 3.97 14.68 3.57
C ILE A 70 2.83 15.17 2.66
N PRO A 71 2.97 15.20 1.31
CA PRO A 71 1.89 15.70 0.47
C PRO A 71 0.56 14.96 0.64
N GLN A 72 0.59 13.63 0.84
CA GLN A 72 -0.62 12.83 1.09
C GLN A 72 -1.26 13.16 2.44
N THR A 73 -0.48 13.55 3.45
CA THR A 73 -1.04 13.97 4.73
C THR A 73 -1.80 15.30 4.63
N PHE A 74 -1.41 16.17 3.68
CA PHE A 74 -2.11 17.43 3.43
C PHE A 74 -3.40 17.20 2.65
N ASP A 75 -3.46 16.17 1.81
CA ASP A 75 -4.72 15.71 1.23
C ASP A 75 -5.71 15.25 2.29
N ALA A 76 -5.27 14.40 3.23
CA ALA A 76 -6.12 13.93 4.32
C ALA A 76 -6.62 15.08 5.21
N LEU A 77 -5.73 15.97 5.67
CA LEU A 77 -6.07 17.00 6.67
C LEU A 77 -6.59 18.32 6.05
N GLY A 78 -6.32 18.56 4.78
CA GLY A 78 -6.33 19.89 4.18
C GLY A 78 -5.01 20.64 4.46
N LEU A 79 -4.70 21.61 3.62
CA LEU A 79 -3.43 22.34 3.61
C LEU A 79 -3.13 23.03 4.95
N ILE A 80 -4.10 23.79 5.49
CA ILE A 80 -3.89 24.57 6.72
C ILE A 80 -3.78 23.67 7.96
N PRO A 81 -4.74 22.77 8.24
CA PRO A 81 -4.60 21.84 9.36
C PRO A 81 -3.35 20.95 9.24
N GLY A 82 -3.02 20.50 8.02
CA GLY A 82 -1.81 19.73 7.73
C GLY A 82 -0.53 20.46 8.14
N ILE A 83 -0.36 21.71 7.73
CA ILE A 83 0.81 22.53 8.11
C ILE A 83 0.87 22.76 9.63
N ILE A 84 -0.27 23.05 10.27
CA ILE A 84 -0.33 23.26 11.72
C ILE A 84 0.10 22.00 12.46
N CYS A 85 -0.45 20.84 12.09
CA CYS A 85 -0.07 19.55 12.66
C CYS A 85 1.43 19.25 12.45
N LEU A 86 1.95 19.52 11.24
CA LEU A 86 3.37 19.35 10.92
C LEU A 86 4.27 20.20 11.83
N ILE A 87 3.94 21.48 12.02
CA ILE A 87 4.70 22.41 12.86
C ILE A 87 4.64 22.00 14.34
N VAL A 88 3.47 21.56 14.81
CA VAL A 88 3.32 21.08 16.20
C VAL A 88 4.18 19.84 16.42
N VAL A 89 4.13 18.86 15.52
CA VAL A 89 4.96 17.66 15.60
C VAL A 89 6.45 18.03 15.56
N SER A 90 6.86 18.86 14.59
CA SER A 90 8.24 19.35 14.47
C SER A 90 8.72 20.06 15.73
N SER A 91 7.86 20.85 16.38
CA SER A 91 8.20 21.56 17.62
C SER A 91 8.42 20.60 18.79
N ILE A 92 7.55 19.60 18.93
CA ILE A 92 7.69 18.56 19.97
C ILE A 92 8.95 17.74 19.74
N THR A 93 9.19 17.26 18.51
CA THR A 93 10.37 16.45 18.19
C THR A 93 11.67 17.24 18.31
N THR A 94 11.69 18.51 17.87
CA THR A 94 12.85 19.39 18.06
C THR A 94 13.18 19.59 19.54
N TRP A 95 12.16 19.73 20.39
CA TRP A 95 12.36 19.80 21.84
C TRP A 95 12.90 18.48 22.41
N SER A 96 12.35 17.34 21.98
CA SER A 96 12.83 16.01 22.36
C SER A 96 14.29 15.79 21.97
N ASP A 97 14.67 16.15 20.74
CA ASP A 97 16.04 16.09 20.27
C ASP A 97 16.96 17.00 21.08
N TYR A 98 16.51 18.20 21.41
CA TYR A 98 17.27 19.11 22.27
C TYR A 98 17.53 18.49 23.65
N MET A 99 16.54 17.78 24.19
CA MET A 99 16.68 17.07 25.46
C MET A 99 17.75 15.98 25.43
N ILE A 100 18.04 15.35 24.28
CA ILE A 100 19.17 14.42 24.14
C ILE A 100 20.48 15.14 24.49
N GLY A 101 20.73 16.31 23.88
CA GLY A 101 21.94 17.08 24.12
C GLY A 101 22.07 17.53 25.56
N VAL A 102 20.97 17.99 26.18
CA VAL A 102 20.94 18.38 27.60
C VAL A 102 21.23 17.20 28.51
N PHE A 103 20.55 16.07 28.29
CA PHE A 103 20.68 14.87 29.10
C PHE A 103 22.09 14.27 28.98
N LYS A 104 22.62 14.18 27.76
CA LYS A 104 23.98 13.69 27.47
C LYS A 104 25.06 14.52 28.14
N ARG A 105 24.91 15.86 28.19
CA ARG A 105 25.84 16.74 28.92
C ARG A 105 25.82 16.53 30.43
N ARG A 106 24.67 16.14 30.99
CA ARG A 106 24.51 15.86 32.43
C ARG A 106 24.92 14.43 32.78
N HIS A 107 24.78 13.50 31.84
CA HIS A 107 25.11 12.08 31.97
C HIS A 107 26.06 11.63 30.84
N PRO A 108 27.36 11.99 30.89
CA PRO A 108 28.29 11.76 29.77
C PRO A 108 28.49 10.30 29.36
N HIS A 109 28.25 9.36 30.28
CA HIS A 109 28.41 7.91 30.09
C HIS A 109 27.27 7.25 29.27
N VAL A 110 26.16 7.95 29.01
CA VAL A 110 24.98 7.40 28.31
C VAL A 110 25.25 7.30 26.81
N TYR A 111 25.40 6.10 26.24
CA TYR A 111 25.62 5.96 24.79
C TYR A 111 24.32 6.06 23.99
N GLY A 112 23.28 5.38 24.47
CA GLY A 112 21.99 5.22 23.81
C GLY A 112 20.80 5.50 24.73
N ILE A 113 19.59 5.42 24.16
CA ILE A 113 18.34 5.61 24.90
C ILE A 113 18.12 4.52 25.97
N ASP A 114 18.69 3.33 25.77
CA ASP A 114 18.66 2.21 26.72
C ASP A 114 19.49 2.49 27.97
N ASP A 115 20.64 3.16 27.86
CA ASP A 115 21.42 3.63 29.00
C ASP A 115 20.65 4.70 29.79
N ALA A 116 19.94 5.61 29.10
CA ALA A 116 19.05 6.56 29.76
C ALA A 116 17.88 5.85 30.46
N GLY A 117 17.33 4.81 29.83
CA GLY A 117 16.34 3.91 30.43
C GLY A 117 16.84 3.24 31.70
N TYR A 118 18.11 2.82 31.73
CA TYR A 118 18.75 2.27 32.92
C TYR A 118 18.81 3.28 34.08
N LEU A 119 19.18 4.54 33.79
CA LEU A 119 19.26 5.58 34.80
C LEU A 119 17.90 5.90 35.44
N MET A 120 16.83 5.90 34.63
CA MET A 120 15.49 6.26 35.11
C MET A 120 14.73 5.10 35.75
N PHE A 121 14.82 3.91 35.17
CA PHE A 121 13.96 2.77 35.53
C PHE A 121 14.74 1.46 35.78
N GLY A 122 16.05 1.54 35.96
CA GLY A 122 16.90 0.40 36.24
C GLY A 122 16.96 -0.63 35.10
N ARG A 123 17.18 -1.90 35.45
CA ARG A 123 17.38 -2.97 34.46
C ARG A 123 16.19 -3.14 33.51
N ILE A 124 14.96 -3.02 34.03
CA ILE A 124 13.74 -3.15 33.21
C ILE A 124 13.69 -2.04 32.17
N GLY A 125 13.99 -0.79 32.57
CA GLY A 125 14.08 0.34 31.64
C GLY A 125 15.05 0.09 30.50
N ARG A 126 16.25 -0.40 30.82
CA ARG A 126 17.26 -0.73 29.79
C ARG A 126 16.73 -1.71 28.75
N GLU A 127 16.11 -2.80 29.19
CA GLU A 127 15.61 -3.84 28.28
C GLU A 127 14.45 -3.35 27.42
N VAL A 128 13.49 -2.63 28.00
CA VAL A 128 12.34 -2.08 27.26
C VAL A 128 12.82 -1.10 26.19
N PHE A 129 13.66 -0.12 26.56
CA PHE A 129 14.15 0.88 25.61
C PHE A 129 15.04 0.27 24.52
N ALA A 130 15.84 -0.74 24.86
CA ALA A 130 16.64 -1.46 23.88
C ALA A 130 15.79 -2.24 22.87
N THR A 131 14.76 -2.96 23.34
CA THR A 131 13.86 -3.73 22.46
C THR A 131 13.09 -2.79 21.54
N VAL A 132 12.53 -1.70 22.07
CA VAL A 132 11.79 -0.73 21.24
C VAL A 132 12.73 -0.03 20.26
N PHE A 133 13.96 0.30 20.65
CA PHE A 133 14.97 0.86 19.73
C PHE A 133 15.29 -0.09 18.58
N MET A 134 15.47 -1.38 18.87
CA MET A 134 15.72 -2.40 17.86
C MET A 134 14.53 -2.56 16.91
N LEU A 135 13.32 -2.72 17.45
CA LEU A 135 12.11 -2.83 16.65
C LEU A 135 11.91 -1.60 15.76
N TYR A 136 12.09 -0.40 16.32
CA TYR A 136 11.99 0.85 15.58
C TYR A 136 12.86 0.84 14.33
N TRP A 137 14.17 0.64 14.48
CA TRP A 137 15.07 0.69 13.33
C TRP A 137 14.90 -0.46 12.35
N ILE A 138 14.54 -1.67 12.82
CA ILE A 138 14.23 -2.79 11.93
C ILE A 138 13.01 -2.46 11.05
N PHE A 139 11.96 -1.88 11.62
CA PHE A 139 10.79 -1.45 10.84
C PHE A 139 11.13 -0.32 9.87
N VAL A 140 11.93 0.67 10.29
CA VAL A 140 12.38 1.77 9.41
C VAL A 140 13.26 1.22 8.27
N ALA A 141 14.11 0.23 8.54
CA ALA A 141 14.88 -0.47 7.52
C ALA A 141 13.97 -1.19 6.52
N GLY A 142 12.89 -1.83 7.00
CA GLY A 142 11.86 -2.42 6.14
C GLY A 142 11.17 -1.37 5.25
N SER A 143 10.81 -0.21 5.81
CA SER A 143 10.26 0.91 5.03
C SER A 143 11.24 1.44 3.99
N ALA A 144 12.54 1.48 4.30
CA ALA A 144 13.58 1.84 3.34
C ALA A 144 13.70 0.83 2.20
N MET A 145 13.64 -0.48 2.49
CA MET A 145 13.64 -1.53 1.48
C MET A 145 12.41 -1.45 0.58
N LEU A 146 11.23 -1.18 1.15
CA LEU A 146 10.01 -0.96 0.40
C LEU A 146 10.13 0.27 -0.52
N GLY A 147 10.72 1.37 -0.04
CA GLY A 147 11.00 2.56 -0.85
C GLY A 147 11.91 2.28 -2.05
N ILE A 148 12.97 1.49 -1.86
CA ILE A 148 13.84 1.03 -2.96
C ILE A 148 13.05 0.17 -3.94
N SER A 149 12.24 -0.77 -3.44
CA SER A 149 11.41 -1.63 -4.29
C SER A 149 10.45 -0.84 -5.17
N ILE A 150 9.78 0.19 -4.61
CA ILE A 150 8.91 1.10 -5.37
C ILE A 150 9.71 1.88 -6.43
N GLY A 151 10.93 2.31 -6.09
CA GLY A 151 11.82 2.97 -7.05
C GLY A 151 12.25 2.06 -8.20
N LEU A 152 12.64 0.82 -7.91
CA LEU A 152 13.02 -0.17 -8.91
C LEU A 152 11.84 -0.56 -9.80
N ASN A 153 10.66 -0.77 -9.23
CA ASN A 153 9.41 -0.96 -9.97
C ASN A 153 9.14 0.21 -10.92
N SER A 154 9.28 1.44 -10.43
CA SER A 154 9.01 2.65 -11.21
C SER A 154 9.96 2.81 -12.40
N VAL A 155 11.26 2.57 -12.19
CA VAL A 155 12.29 2.73 -13.23
C VAL A 155 12.23 1.59 -14.25
N SER A 156 11.92 0.37 -13.80
CA SER A 156 11.86 -0.84 -14.64
C SER A 156 10.53 -1.05 -15.36
N THR A 157 9.53 -0.18 -15.15
CA THR A 157 8.16 -0.43 -15.65
C THR A 157 7.59 -1.77 -15.17
N HIS A 158 7.76 -2.05 -13.87
CA HIS A 158 7.24 -3.26 -13.22
C HIS A 158 7.75 -4.57 -13.85
N ALA A 159 9.03 -4.63 -14.23
CA ALA A 159 9.63 -5.80 -14.88
C ALA A 159 9.68 -7.07 -14.00
N ALA A 160 9.50 -6.94 -12.68
CA ALA A 160 9.43 -8.04 -11.73
C ALA A 160 8.42 -7.71 -10.62
N CYS A 161 7.94 -8.72 -9.91
CA CYS A 161 7.02 -8.51 -8.80
C CYS A 161 7.71 -7.78 -7.63
N THR A 162 6.92 -7.06 -6.82
CA THR A 162 7.41 -6.24 -5.70
C THR A 162 8.29 -7.04 -4.73
N ALA A 163 7.97 -8.31 -4.48
CA ALA A 163 8.75 -9.18 -3.59
C ALA A 163 10.19 -9.38 -4.08
N VAL A 164 10.40 -9.55 -5.39
CA VAL A 164 11.73 -9.67 -5.99
C VAL A 164 12.53 -8.38 -5.77
N PHE A 165 11.93 -7.22 -5.99
CA PHE A 165 12.63 -5.95 -5.77
C PHE A 165 12.87 -5.64 -4.29
N VAL A 166 12.02 -6.10 -3.37
CA VAL A 166 12.29 -6.04 -1.92
C VAL A 166 13.48 -6.94 -1.57
N ALA A 167 13.60 -8.12 -2.18
CA ALA A 167 14.77 -8.99 -2.00
C ALA A 167 16.06 -8.34 -2.53
N VAL A 168 16.02 -7.70 -3.70
CA VAL A 168 17.14 -6.92 -4.23
C VAL A 168 17.52 -5.79 -3.26
N ALA A 169 16.54 -5.06 -2.74
CA ALA A 169 16.78 -4.01 -1.74
C ALA A 169 17.43 -4.56 -0.46
N ALA A 170 17.02 -5.74 0.00
CA ALA A 170 17.59 -6.41 1.16
C ALA A 170 19.05 -6.82 0.92
N ILE A 171 19.39 -7.35 -0.26
CA ILE A 171 20.77 -7.70 -0.64
C ILE A 171 21.65 -6.46 -0.66
N LEU A 172 21.21 -5.39 -1.32
CA LEU A 172 21.94 -4.12 -1.36
C LEU A 172 22.13 -3.56 0.05
N GLY A 173 21.05 -3.54 0.85
CA GLY A 173 21.06 -3.10 2.24
C GLY A 173 22.08 -3.87 3.09
N PHE A 174 22.10 -5.20 3.00
CA PHE A 174 23.06 -6.06 3.71
C PHE A 174 24.50 -5.78 3.28
N CYS A 175 24.78 -5.73 1.97
CA CYS A 175 26.12 -5.52 1.45
C CYS A 175 26.72 -4.18 1.92
N PHE A 176 25.95 -3.10 1.81
CA PHE A 176 26.43 -1.78 2.23
C PHE A 176 26.43 -1.61 3.75
N ALA A 177 25.44 -2.13 4.48
CA ALA A 177 25.38 -2.03 5.94
C ALA A 177 26.50 -2.84 6.62
N SER A 178 27.05 -3.86 5.95
CA SER A 178 28.19 -4.66 6.42
C SER A 178 29.49 -3.86 6.55
N ILE A 179 29.54 -2.61 6.09
CA ILE A 179 30.66 -1.69 6.36
C ILE A 179 30.65 -1.34 7.86
N ARG A 180 31.72 -1.69 8.58
CA ARG A 180 31.75 -1.69 10.06
C ARG A 180 31.71 -0.33 10.77
N THR A 181 32.13 0.77 10.15
CA THR A 181 32.31 2.05 10.85
C THR A 181 31.53 3.20 10.22
N LEU A 182 30.76 3.92 11.06
CA LEU A 182 30.02 5.12 10.67
C LEU A 182 30.93 6.20 10.06
N GLY A 183 32.18 6.32 10.52
CA GLY A 183 33.17 7.24 9.94
C GLY A 183 33.49 6.98 8.46
N LYS A 184 33.44 5.71 8.01
CA LYS A 184 33.61 5.35 6.59
C LYS A 184 32.31 5.52 5.78
N ILE A 185 31.19 5.74 6.46
CA ILE A 185 29.85 5.86 5.87
C ILE A 185 29.37 7.33 5.83
N GLY A 186 29.97 8.22 6.64
CA GLY A 186 29.54 9.62 6.75
C GLY A 186 29.52 10.41 5.43
N TRP A 187 30.42 10.11 4.48
CA TRP A 187 30.40 10.72 3.15
C TRP A 187 29.26 10.20 2.26
N LEU A 188 28.83 8.94 2.43
CA LEU A 188 27.66 8.38 1.75
C LEU A 188 26.38 9.09 2.18
N ALA A 189 26.29 9.56 3.43
CA ALA A 189 25.16 10.35 3.89
C ALA A 189 24.98 11.65 3.08
N TRP A 190 26.07 12.29 2.66
CA TRP A 190 26.02 13.46 1.77
C TRP A 190 25.50 13.10 0.38
N ILE A 191 26.03 12.04 -0.23
CA ILE A 191 25.54 11.55 -1.53
C ILE A 191 24.05 11.23 -1.44
N GLY A 192 23.66 10.48 -0.41
CA GLY A 192 22.28 10.10 -0.24
C GLY A 192 21.34 11.26 0.11
N LEU A 193 21.86 12.35 0.68
CA LEU A 193 21.10 13.58 0.89
C LEU A 193 20.93 14.34 -0.43
N VAL A 194 22.01 14.56 -1.18
CA VAL A 194 21.97 15.25 -2.49
C VAL A 194 21.04 14.53 -3.45
N CYS A 195 21.16 13.20 -3.59
CA CYS A 195 20.31 12.38 -4.45
C CYS A 195 18.81 12.53 -4.12
N ILE A 196 18.44 12.45 -2.84
CA ILE A 196 17.05 12.59 -2.40
C ILE A 196 16.56 14.02 -2.60
N MET A 197 17.35 15.03 -2.23
CA MET A 197 16.96 16.44 -2.42
C MET A 197 16.77 16.75 -3.90
N THR A 198 17.66 16.31 -4.78
CA THR A 198 17.52 16.45 -6.23
C THR A 198 16.23 15.81 -6.73
N ALA A 199 15.94 14.57 -6.33
CA ALA A 199 14.71 13.89 -6.72
C ALA A 199 13.44 14.64 -6.28
N ILE A 200 13.46 15.17 -5.06
CA ILE A 200 12.35 15.93 -4.47
C ILE A 200 12.15 17.28 -5.18
N PHE A 201 13.23 18.00 -5.48
CA PHE A 201 13.13 19.23 -6.27
C PHE A 201 12.68 18.95 -7.70
N CYS A 202 13.15 17.86 -8.32
CA CYS A 202 12.70 17.43 -9.63
C CYS A 202 11.19 17.16 -9.67
N VAL A 203 10.63 16.42 -8.71
CA VAL A 203 9.18 16.16 -8.68
C VAL A 203 8.41 17.46 -8.45
N THR A 204 8.91 18.34 -7.59
CA THR A 204 8.28 19.63 -7.26
C THR A 204 8.20 20.56 -8.47
N VAL A 205 9.29 20.64 -9.24
CA VAL A 205 9.32 21.41 -10.49
C VAL A 205 8.44 20.74 -11.54
N ALA A 206 8.47 19.41 -11.65
CA ALA A 206 7.68 18.67 -12.63
C ALA A 206 6.17 18.90 -12.44
N VAL A 207 5.66 18.75 -11.21
CA VAL A 207 4.22 18.92 -10.96
C VAL A 207 3.77 20.38 -11.12
N GLY A 208 4.66 21.36 -10.89
CA GLY A 208 4.34 22.78 -11.10
C GLY A 208 4.38 23.23 -12.55
N LEU A 209 5.06 22.49 -13.44
CA LEU A 209 5.13 22.79 -14.87
C LEU A 209 4.19 21.95 -15.72
N GLN A 210 3.74 20.80 -15.22
CA GLN A 210 2.80 19.94 -15.92
C GLN A 210 1.38 20.50 -15.81
N ASP A 211 0.61 20.42 -16.90
CA ASP A 211 -0.79 20.85 -16.90
C ASP A 211 -1.64 20.06 -15.90
N ARG A 212 -1.26 18.81 -15.61
CA ARG A 212 -1.94 17.93 -14.65
C ARG A 212 -0.97 16.85 -14.10
N PRO A 213 -1.17 16.35 -12.87
CA PRO A 213 -0.40 15.25 -12.30
C PRO A 213 -0.68 13.93 -13.03
N ALA A 214 0.21 12.95 -12.88
CA ALA A 214 0.13 11.69 -13.63
C ALA A 214 -1.15 10.88 -13.36
N ALA A 215 -1.67 11.01 -12.13
CA ALA A 215 -2.85 10.33 -11.66
C ALA A 215 -4.17 11.07 -12.00
N ALA A 216 -4.09 12.30 -12.51
CA ALA A 216 -5.27 13.07 -12.87
C ALA A 216 -5.92 12.56 -14.17
N PRO A 217 -7.24 12.78 -14.35
CA PRO A 217 -7.96 12.55 -15.60
C PRO A 217 -7.20 13.03 -16.83
N THR A 218 -7.11 12.22 -17.89
CA THR A 218 -6.43 12.59 -19.15
C THR A 218 -7.29 13.46 -20.07
N GLU A 219 -8.61 13.49 -19.88
CA GLU A 219 -9.56 14.25 -20.69
C GLU A 219 -10.27 15.33 -19.87
N GLY A 220 -10.58 16.44 -20.53
CA GLY A 220 -11.25 17.60 -19.95
C GLY A 220 -10.31 18.66 -19.38
N HIS A 221 -10.90 19.79 -18.99
CA HIS A 221 -10.24 20.84 -18.21
C HIS A 221 -9.97 20.27 -16.82
N TRP A 222 -8.71 20.28 -16.40
CA TRP A 222 -8.30 19.81 -15.09
C TRP A 222 -7.79 20.98 -14.27
N GLU A 223 -8.27 21.08 -13.04
CA GLU A 223 -7.76 21.97 -12.02
C GLU A 223 -7.52 21.15 -10.76
N SER A 224 -6.49 21.53 -10.00
CA SER A 224 -6.19 20.89 -8.72
C SER A 224 -7.33 21.10 -7.73
N ASP A 225 -7.81 20.01 -7.13
CA ASP A 225 -8.87 20.00 -6.11
C ASP A 225 -8.31 20.14 -4.68
N TYR A 226 -7.13 20.75 -4.53
CA TYR A 226 -6.51 20.97 -3.23
C TYR A 226 -7.47 21.71 -2.29
N LYS A 227 -7.51 21.27 -1.03
CA LYS A 227 -8.40 21.83 -0.02
C LYS A 227 -7.60 22.60 1.01
N LEU A 228 -8.01 23.83 1.31
CA LEU A 228 -7.45 24.59 2.43
C LEU A 228 -7.77 23.93 3.78
N PHE A 229 -9.00 23.43 3.91
CA PHE A 229 -9.51 22.69 5.05
C PHE A 229 -10.24 21.45 4.53
N ASN A 230 -9.91 20.27 5.04
CA ASN A 230 -10.63 19.03 4.74
C ASN A 230 -11.35 18.50 5.98
N HIS A 231 -12.25 17.53 5.78
CA HIS A 231 -13.01 16.88 6.86
C HIS A 231 -12.67 15.38 6.92
N PRO A 232 -11.46 15.01 7.39
CA PRO A 232 -11.04 13.62 7.44
C PRO A 232 -11.90 12.83 8.44
N THR A 233 -12.02 11.52 8.19
CA THR A 233 -12.46 10.60 9.25
C THR A 233 -11.42 10.60 10.37
N PHE A 234 -11.80 10.09 11.55
CA PHE A 234 -10.85 9.94 12.65
C PHE A 234 -9.62 9.12 12.25
N VAL A 235 -9.82 8.04 11.47
CA VAL A 235 -8.75 7.16 10.99
C VAL A 235 -7.80 7.90 10.05
N ASP A 236 -8.32 8.65 9.08
CA ASP A 236 -7.49 9.41 8.14
C ASP A 236 -6.67 10.48 8.85
N GLY A 237 -7.32 11.21 9.77
CA GLY A 237 -6.68 12.27 10.54
C GLY A 237 -5.57 11.75 11.45
N ILE A 238 -5.82 10.69 12.23
CA ILE A 238 -4.82 10.15 13.15
C ILE A 238 -3.65 9.47 12.41
N THR A 239 -3.92 8.84 11.27
CA THR A 239 -2.90 8.23 10.41
C THR A 239 -2.01 9.31 9.78
N ALA A 240 -2.59 10.41 9.31
CA ALA A 240 -1.84 11.54 8.77
C ALA A 240 -0.90 12.17 9.81
N VAL A 241 -1.38 12.40 11.04
CA VAL A 241 -0.53 12.90 12.14
C VAL A 241 0.56 11.88 12.50
N SER A 242 0.27 10.58 12.46
CA SER A 242 1.27 9.53 12.71
C SER A 242 2.38 9.51 11.65
N SER A 243 2.06 9.74 10.38
CA SER A 243 3.04 9.92 9.30
C SER A 243 3.94 11.14 9.54
N HIS A 244 3.40 12.25 10.05
CA HIS A 244 4.22 13.39 10.46
C HIS A 244 5.20 13.02 11.58
N ILE A 245 4.74 12.26 12.58
CA ILE A 245 5.62 11.79 13.67
C ILE A 245 6.76 10.98 13.10
N PHE A 246 6.48 10.01 12.21
CA PHE A 246 7.51 9.24 11.52
C PHE A 246 8.49 10.13 10.76
N ALA A 247 7.99 11.13 10.02
CA ALA A 247 8.83 11.98 9.19
C ALA A 247 9.90 12.75 9.99
N PHE A 248 9.63 13.04 11.27
CA PHE A 248 10.57 13.66 12.20
C PHE A 248 11.25 12.67 13.17
N SER A 249 11.00 11.36 13.05
CA SER A 249 11.50 10.34 13.98
C SER A 249 12.98 9.95 13.77
N GLY A 250 13.84 10.89 13.40
CA GLY A 250 15.30 10.67 13.35
C GLY A 250 15.94 10.59 14.75
N THR A 251 15.23 11.09 15.76
CA THR A 251 15.62 11.21 17.18
C THR A 251 16.43 10.04 17.74
N PRO A 252 16.10 8.76 17.49
CA PRO A 252 16.77 7.66 18.19
C PRO A 252 18.23 7.51 17.78
N ALA A 253 18.60 7.95 16.57
CA ALA A 253 19.98 7.94 16.10
C ALA A 253 20.82 9.05 16.75
N PHE A 254 20.17 10.10 17.27
CA PHE A 254 20.86 11.32 17.67
C PHE A 254 21.71 11.11 18.93
N PHE A 255 21.37 10.14 19.78
CA PHE A 255 22.23 9.71 20.89
C PHE A 255 23.59 9.21 20.41
N GLN A 256 23.59 8.30 19.44
CA GLN A 256 24.81 7.73 18.88
C GLN A 256 25.60 8.77 18.09
N ILE A 257 24.89 9.58 17.28
CA ILE A 257 25.50 10.70 16.55
C ILE A 257 26.15 11.68 17.53
N ALA A 258 25.47 12.07 18.62
CA ALA A 258 26.01 12.97 19.64
C ALA A 258 27.23 12.37 20.35
N ALA A 259 27.20 11.06 20.64
CA ALA A 259 28.33 10.37 21.26
C ALA A 259 29.57 10.36 20.35
N GLU A 260 29.39 10.27 19.03
CA GLU A 260 30.47 10.23 18.03
C GLU A 260 30.92 11.62 17.53
N MET A 261 30.32 12.72 18.02
CA MET A 261 30.77 14.08 17.73
C MET A 261 32.13 14.37 18.35
N ARG A 262 33.05 14.95 17.57
CA ARG A 262 34.34 15.49 18.06
C ARG A 262 34.13 16.48 19.21
N GLU A 263 33.18 17.41 19.03
CA GLU A 263 32.89 18.49 19.97
C GLU A 263 31.40 18.54 20.30
N GLN A 264 30.99 17.88 21.38
CA GLN A 264 29.59 17.77 21.80
C GLN A 264 28.91 19.12 22.11
N LYS A 265 29.67 20.17 22.44
CA LYS A 265 29.14 21.53 22.64
C LYS A 265 28.43 22.08 21.40
N HIS A 266 28.79 21.59 20.20
CA HIS A 266 28.17 22.01 18.94
C HIS A 266 26.89 21.23 18.59
N TYR A 267 26.49 20.24 19.40
CA TYR A 267 25.30 19.42 19.14
C TYR A 267 24.05 20.27 18.89
N THR A 268 23.73 21.22 19.77
CA THR A 268 22.53 22.06 19.63
C THR A 268 22.56 22.89 18.35
N ARG A 269 23.74 23.36 17.93
CA ARG A 269 23.91 24.08 16.66
C ARG A 269 23.59 23.17 15.48
N SER A 270 24.14 21.95 15.47
CA SER A 270 23.86 20.97 14.42
C SER A 270 22.39 20.57 14.38
N LEU A 271 21.78 20.36 15.55
CA LEU A 271 20.36 20.03 15.69
C LEU A 271 19.46 21.10 15.09
N LEU A 272 19.61 22.36 15.54
CA LEU A 272 18.75 23.46 15.06
C LEU A 272 18.92 23.69 13.56
N THR A 273 20.13 23.52 13.04
CA THR A 273 20.40 23.62 11.59
C THR A 273 19.68 22.50 10.84
N CYS A 274 19.79 21.26 11.32
CA CYS A 274 19.10 20.10 10.75
C CYS A 274 17.57 20.29 10.78
N GLN A 275 16.99 20.58 11.94
CA GLN A 275 15.54 20.68 12.08
C GLN A 275 14.94 21.83 11.25
N SER A 276 15.68 22.94 11.11
CA SER A 276 15.28 24.03 10.21
C SER A 276 15.24 23.56 8.75
N ILE A 277 16.28 22.86 8.28
CA ILE A 277 16.35 22.33 6.91
C ILE A 277 15.21 21.33 6.66
N VAL A 278 15.02 20.38 7.57
CA VAL A 278 14.00 19.33 7.46
C VAL A 278 12.60 19.95 7.42
N THR A 279 12.28 20.82 8.38
CA THR A 279 10.95 21.44 8.49
C THR A 279 10.61 22.29 7.28
N VAL A 280 11.55 23.15 6.84
CA VAL A 280 11.35 24.00 5.65
C VAL A 280 11.15 23.13 4.41
N THR A 281 11.94 22.07 4.25
CA THR A 281 11.80 21.14 3.13
C THR A 281 10.43 20.47 3.15
N TYR A 282 9.99 19.92 4.29
CA TYR A 282 8.70 19.22 4.37
C TYR A 282 7.52 20.15 4.09
N ILE A 283 7.53 21.36 4.65
CA ILE A 283 6.48 22.35 4.40
C ILE A 283 6.46 22.74 2.92
N THR A 284 7.61 23.09 2.34
CA THR A 284 7.69 23.55 0.95
C THR A 284 7.20 22.47 -0.02
N ILE A 285 7.70 21.25 0.13
CA ILE A 285 7.39 20.14 -0.77
C ILE A 285 5.94 19.66 -0.55
N GLY A 286 5.50 19.59 0.71
CA GLY A 286 4.12 19.32 1.06
C GLY A 286 3.15 20.29 0.39
N ILE A 287 3.40 21.60 0.52
CA ILE A 287 2.56 22.65 -0.07
C ILE A 287 2.56 22.55 -1.58
N VAL A 288 3.73 22.55 -2.22
CA VAL A 288 3.79 22.66 -3.69
C VAL A 288 3.21 21.41 -4.34
N VAL A 289 3.60 20.21 -3.89
CA VAL A 289 3.10 18.97 -4.49
C VAL A 289 1.60 18.83 -4.24
N TYR A 290 1.10 19.11 -3.03
CA TYR A 290 -0.34 19.02 -2.78
C TYR A 290 -1.14 20.11 -3.52
N TYR A 291 -0.63 21.34 -3.60
CA TYR A 291 -1.28 22.43 -4.33
C TYR A 291 -1.44 22.09 -5.82
N TYR A 292 -0.43 21.49 -6.45
CA TYR A 292 -0.47 21.12 -7.86
C TYR A 292 -1.01 19.72 -8.13
N CYS A 293 -1.18 18.84 -7.14
CA CYS A 293 -1.72 17.50 -7.36
C CYS A 293 -3.12 17.30 -6.79
N GLY A 294 -3.53 18.06 -5.79
CA GLY A 294 -4.77 17.85 -5.06
C GLY A 294 -4.86 16.43 -4.51
N SER A 295 -6.03 15.80 -4.63
CA SER A 295 -6.27 14.42 -4.21
C SER A 295 -5.55 13.37 -5.06
N TYR A 296 -4.90 13.77 -6.16
CA TYR A 296 -4.18 12.87 -7.07
C TYR A 296 -2.70 12.69 -6.69
N VAL A 297 -2.31 13.13 -5.50
CA VAL A 297 -0.96 12.94 -4.99
C VAL A 297 -0.68 11.46 -4.69
N THR A 298 0.48 10.96 -5.11
CA THR A 298 0.83 9.55 -4.89
C THR A 298 1.61 9.36 -3.58
N SER A 299 1.64 8.13 -3.08
CA SER A 299 2.45 7.73 -1.93
C SER A 299 3.34 6.56 -2.34
N PRO A 300 4.66 6.74 -2.44
CA PRO A 300 5.46 7.93 -2.15
C PRO A 300 5.26 9.07 -3.17
N ALA A 301 5.47 10.32 -2.74
CA ALA A 301 5.20 11.53 -3.52
C ALA A 301 5.95 11.64 -4.86
N LEU A 302 7.10 10.98 -5.00
CA LEU A 302 7.89 10.96 -6.25
C LEU A 302 7.11 10.38 -7.45
N GLY A 303 6.07 9.58 -7.19
CA GLY A 303 5.20 9.02 -8.22
C GLY A 303 4.18 10.02 -8.80
N SER A 304 4.05 11.22 -8.25
CA SER A 304 2.98 12.16 -8.61
C SER A 304 3.23 12.84 -9.96
N ALA A 305 4.49 12.92 -10.38
CA ALA A 305 4.86 13.47 -11.68
C ALA A 305 4.60 12.46 -12.82
N GLY A 306 4.38 12.96 -14.04
CA GLY A 306 4.17 12.14 -15.25
C GLY A 306 5.18 11.01 -15.44
N LEU A 307 4.83 9.96 -16.21
CA LEU A 307 5.59 8.69 -16.32
C LEU A 307 7.11 8.87 -16.51
N LEU A 308 7.52 9.78 -17.41
CA LEU A 308 8.92 10.11 -17.64
C LEU A 308 9.58 10.71 -16.39
N MET A 309 8.95 11.73 -15.80
CA MET A 309 9.48 12.39 -14.62
C MET A 309 9.47 11.49 -13.39
N LYS A 310 8.50 10.59 -13.24
CA LYS A 310 8.52 9.53 -12.23
C LYS A 310 9.80 8.69 -12.33
N LYS A 311 10.16 8.22 -13.53
CA LYS A 311 11.40 7.46 -13.75
C LYS A 311 12.65 8.28 -13.42
N VAL A 312 12.71 9.54 -13.84
CA VAL A 312 13.83 10.46 -13.55
C VAL A 312 13.97 10.69 -12.04
N CYS A 313 12.87 10.99 -11.36
CA CYS A 313 12.84 11.26 -9.92
C CYS A 313 13.29 10.01 -9.13
N TYR A 314 12.76 8.83 -9.43
CA TYR A 314 13.20 7.60 -8.79
C TYR A 314 14.63 7.21 -9.16
N GLY A 315 15.09 7.49 -10.39
CA GLY A 315 16.48 7.31 -10.79
C GLY A 315 17.45 8.11 -9.91
N PHE A 316 17.15 9.39 -9.66
CA PHE A 316 17.92 10.21 -8.72
C PHE A 316 17.74 9.76 -7.26
N ALA A 317 16.54 9.32 -6.86
CA ALA A 317 16.27 8.93 -5.48
C ALA A 317 16.94 7.60 -5.08
N LEU A 318 17.08 6.63 -6.01
CA LEU A 318 17.54 5.27 -5.72
C LEU A 318 18.88 5.21 -4.95
N PRO A 319 19.96 5.88 -5.38
CA PRO A 319 21.20 5.91 -4.60
C PRO A 319 20.98 6.44 -3.18
N GLY A 320 20.13 7.45 -3.02
CA GLY A 320 19.80 7.99 -1.72
C GLY A 320 18.93 7.08 -0.86
N LEU A 321 17.98 6.34 -1.46
CA LEU A 321 17.19 5.33 -0.77
C LEU A 321 18.06 4.14 -0.33
N ILE A 322 19.03 3.72 -1.14
CA ILE A 322 20.03 2.70 -0.79
C ILE A 322 20.87 3.15 0.41
N VAL A 323 21.35 4.39 0.41
CA VAL A 323 22.07 4.96 1.56
C VAL A 323 21.18 4.99 2.81
N THR A 324 19.89 5.32 2.67
CA THR A 324 18.94 5.24 3.79
C THR A 324 18.83 3.80 4.30
N ALA A 325 18.57 2.81 3.44
CA ALA A 325 18.46 1.42 3.86
C ALA A 325 19.73 0.91 4.54
N MET A 326 20.90 1.27 4.01
CA MET A 326 22.19 0.99 4.63
C MET A 326 22.27 1.56 6.06
N LEU A 327 21.97 2.85 6.26
CA LEU A 327 22.04 3.48 7.59
C LEU A 327 21.06 2.82 8.57
N MET A 328 19.83 2.56 8.14
CA MET A 328 18.77 2.04 9.02
C MET A 328 18.97 0.56 9.37
N THR A 329 19.66 -0.20 8.52
CA THR A 329 20.11 -1.56 8.85
C THR A 329 21.37 -1.53 9.74
N HIS A 330 22.30 -0.62 9.46
CA HIS A 330 23.59 -0.56 10.16
C HIS A 330 23.44 -0.16 11.64
N ILE A 331 22.63 0.84 11.96
CA ILE A 331 22.45 1.35 13.34
C ILE A 331 22.03 0.25 14.33
N PRO A 332 20.93 -0.50 14.11
CA PRO A 332 20.52 -1.58 15.01
C PRO A 332 21.49 -2.78 14.96
N ALA A 333 22.09 -3.08 13.80
CA ALA A 333 23.09 -4.15 13.70
C ALA A 333 24.33 -3.84 14.57
N LYS A 334 24.82 -2.61 14.54
CA LYS A 334 25.93 -2.12 15.38
C LYS A 334 25.55 -2.12 16.86
N TYR A 335 24.34 -1.68 17.19
CA TYR A 335 23.85 -1.75 18.56
C TYR A 335 23.87 -3.18 19.09
N MET A 336 23.28 -4.13 18.35
CA MET A 336 23.24 -5.55 18.73
C MET A 336 24.64 -6.16 18.82
N PHE A 337 25.49 -5.87 17.84
CA PHE A 337 26.88 -6.33 17.80
C PHE A 337 27.69 -5.87 19.03
N ILE A 338 27.64 -4.57 19.34
CA ILE A 338 28.32 -4.02 20.53
C ILE A 338 27.77 -4.68 21.78
N ARG A 339 26.46 -4.86 21.89
CA ARG A 339 25.82 -5.44 23.06
C ARG A 339 26.22 -6.91 23.29
N LEU A 340 26.32 -7.71 22.24
CA LEU A 340 26.72 -9.12 22.31
C LEU A 340 28.19 -9.32 22.66
N LEU A 341 29.08 -8.47 22.13
CA LEU A 341 30.52 -8.62 22.33
C LEU A 341 31.10 -7.71 23.42
N ARG A 342 30.29 -6.89 24.09
CA ARG A 342 30.73 -5.97 25.15
C ARG A 342 31.50 -6.73 26.22
N GLY A 343 32.68 -6.22 26.59
CA GLY A 343 33.55 -6.83 27.60
C GLY A 343 34.34 -8.06 27.12
N THR A 344 34.25 -8.44 25.84
CA THR A 344 35.05 -9.52 25.26
C THR A 344 36.23 -8.98 24.45
N LYS A 345 37.32 -9.76 24.34
CA LYS A 345 38.45 -9.44 23.44
C LYS A 345 38.05 -9.38 21.96
N HIS A 346 36.92 -10.00 21.60
CA HIS A 346 36.48 -10.13 20.22
C HIS A 346 35.90 -8.83 19.65
N LEU A 347 35.33 -7.96 20.48
CA LEU A 347 34.76 -6.68 20.04
C LEU A 347 35.75 -5.82 19.25
N ASN A 348 37.01 -5.77 19.69
CA ASN A 348 38.06 -4.95 19.07
C ASN A 348 39.05 -5.76 18.21
N SER A 349 38.85 -7.08 18.07
CA SER A 349 39.72 -7.94 17.26
C SER A 349 39.21 -8.07 15.81
N ASN A 350 40.09 -8.27 14.83
CA ASN A 350 39.68 -8.64 13.46
C ASN A 350 39.52 -10.17 13.25
N GLY A 351 39.24 -10.93 14.32
CA GLY A 351 39.14 -12.39 14.26
C GLY A 351 37.83 -12.91 13.63
N ILE A 352 37.76 -14.22 13.40
CA ILE A 352 36.58 -14.89 12.80
C ILE A 352 35.32 -14.66 13.64
N VAL A 353 35.41 -14.76 14.97
CA VAL A 353 34.27 -14.54 15.88
C VAL A 353 33.71 -13.13 15.74
N HIS A 354 34.56 -12.13 15.57
CA HIS A 354 34.13 -10.74 15.35
C HIS A 354 33.34 -10.61 14.05
N TRP A 355 33.92 -11.09 12.94
CA TRP A 355 33.29 -11.00 11.62
C TRP A 355 32.01 -11.83 11.52
N ALA A 356 32.00 -13.04 12.06
CA ALA A 356 30.82 -13.89 12.11
C ALA A 356 29.70 -13.22 12.91
N THR A 357 30.00 -12.66 14.08
CA THR A 357 28.99 -11.95 14.90
C THR A 357 28.48 -10.70 14.20
N TRP A 358 29.35 -9.91 13.57
CA TRP A 358 28.96 -8.69 12.84
C TRP A 358 28.03 -8.99 11.65
N LEU A 359 28.40 -9.96 10.81
CA LEU A 359 27.61 -10.35 9.65
C LEU A 359 26.30 -11.03 10.07
N ALA A 360 26.30 -11.85 11.14
CA ALA A 360 25.09 -12.43 11.70
C ALA A 360 24.14 -11.33 12.21
N CYS A 361 24.66 -10.31 12.88
CA CYS A 361 23.84 -9.19 13.35
C CYS A 361 23.21 -8.43 12.21
N THR A 362 24.01 -8.08 11.21
CA THR A 362 23.57 -7.36 10.01
C THR A 362 22.54 -8.18 9.23
N GLY A 363 22.81 -9.47 9.01
CA GLY A 363 21.93 -10.39 8.31
C GLY A 363 20.59 -10.58 9.02
N SER A 364 20.61 -10.70 10.35
CA SER A 364 19.37 -10.85 11.15
C SER A 364 18.47 -9.62 11.03
N VAL A 365 19.04 -8.42 11.16
CA VAL A 365 18.30 -7.16 10.96
C VAL A 365 17.73 -7.10 9.54
N THR A 366 18.53 -7.40 8.51
CA THR A 366 18.09 -7.38 7.11
C THR A 366 16.93 -8.34 6.86
N ILE A 367 17.02 -9.59 7.34
CA ILE A 367 16.00 -10.62 7.10
C ILE A 367 14.67 -10.22 7.73
N ILE A 368 14.69 -9.73 8.98
CA ILE A 368 13.45 -9.30 9.65
C ILE A 368 12.87 -8.07 8.95
N ALA A 369 13.71 -7.10 8.55
CA ALA A 369 13.28 -5.94 7.78
C ALA A 369 12.67 -6.33 6.42
N TYR A 370 13.24 -7.31 5.72
CA TYR A 370 12.71 -7.88 4.48
C TYR A 370 11.32 -8.49 4.68
N ILE A 371 11.13 -9.27 5.76
CA ILE A 371 9.84 -9.87 6.10
C ILE A 371 8.79 -8.78 6.35
N ILE A 372 9.13 -7.74 7.11
CA ILE A 372 8.21 -6.62 7.40
C ILE A 372 7.83 -5.89 6.11
N ALA A 373 8.81 -5.56 5.26
CA ALA A 373 8.58 -4.89 3.98
C ALA A 373 7.71 -5.71 3.02
N SER A 374 7.83 -7.04 3.08
CA SER A 374 7.03 -7.97 2.27
C SER A 374 5.62 -8.17 2.84
N ALA A 375 5.48 -8.15 4.16
CA ALA A 375 4.19 -8.34 4.85
C ALA A 375 3.30 -7.09 4.78
N ILE A 376 3.88 -5.89 4.73
CA ILE A 376 3.14 -4.63 4.64
C ILE A 376 3.64 -3.84 3.42
N PRO A 377 3.25 -4.22 2.19
CA PRO A 377 3.72 -3.59 0.95
C PRO A 377 3.04 -2.24 0.66
N VAL A 378 2.53 -1.55 1.68
CA VAL A 378 1.84 -0.25 1.58
C VAL A 378 2.69 0.82 2.27
N PHE A 379 3.37 1.64 1.49
CA PHE A 379 4.36 2.60 2.03
C PHE A 379 3.79 3.54 3.10
N GLY A 380 2.67 4.22 2.80
CA GLY A 380 2.03 5.15 3.75
C GLY A 380 1.50 4.45 5.01
N GLY A 381 0.98 3.23 4.88
CA GLY A 381 0.51 2.41 6.01
C GLY A 381 1.66 1.99 6.92
N LEU A 382 2.77 1.52 6.35
CA LEU A 382 3.95 1.15 7.13
C LEU A 382 4.56 2.38 7.83
N VAL A 383 4.69 3.51 7.14
CA VAL A 383 5.21 4.77 7.69
C VAL A 383 4.37 5.25 8.88
N SER A 384 3.05 5.31 8.73
CA SER A 384 2.15 5.74 9.80
C SER A 384 2.13 4.77 10.98
N LEU A 385 2.20 3.46 10.74
CA LEU A 385 2.30 2.45 11.80
C LEU A 385 3.59 2.63 12.62
N ILE A 386 4.72 2.85 11.95
CA ILE A 386 6.00 3.09 12.62
C ILE A 386 5.91 4.37 13.45
N GLY A 387 5.43 5.47 12.85
CA GLY A 387 5.30 6.76 13.53
C GLY A 387 4.44 6.68 14.80
N ALA A 388 3.29 6.00 14.72
CA ALA A 388 2.40 5.82 15.85
C ALA A 388 3.01 4.91 16.93
N LEU A 389 3.27 3.64 16.59
CA LEU A 389 3.59 2.59 17.56
C LEU A 389 4.99 2.76 18.17
N LEU A 390 5.99 3.03 17.33
CA LEU A 390 7.40 3.00 17.72
C LEU A 390 8.01 4.41 17.75
N GLY A 391 7.59 5.28 16.82
CA GLY A 391 8.06 6.65 16.69
C GLY A 391 7.70 7.49 17.91
N THR A 392 6.46 7.43 18.40
CA THR A 392 6.08 8.09 19.66
C THR A 392 6.99 7.63 20.79
N LEU A 393 7.06 6.32 21.07
CA LEU A 393 7.85 5.74 22.14
C LEU A 393 9.33 6.11 22.09
N MET A 394 9.87 6.40 20.90
CA MET A 394 11.28 6.74 20.72
C MET A 394 11.54 8.24 20.53
N CYS A 395 10.50 9.07 20.38
CA CYS A 395 10.65 10.50 20.06
C CYS A 395 9.85 11.45 21.00
N PHE A 396 8.90 10.94 21.79
CA PHE A 396 7.98 11.76 22.60
C PHE A 396 8.14 11.42 24.09
N GLN A 397 7.53 10.32 24.55
CA GLN A 397 7.41 9.95 25.96
C GLN A 397 8.73 9.98 26.73
N PRO A 398 9.86 9.44 26.21
CA PRO A 398 11.10 9.35 26.99
C PRO A 398 11.68 10.71 27.35
N TYR A 399 11.48 11.71 26.49
CA TYR A 399 12.07 13.04 26.66
C TYR A 399 11.34 13.89 27.68
N GLY A 400 10.02 13.70 27.81
CA GLY A 400 9.26 14.16 28.98
C GLY A 400 9.83 13.55 30.27
N CYS A 401 10.10 12.24 30.26
CA CYS A 401 10.72 11.56 31.40
C CYS A 401 12.13 12.07 31.70
N PHE A 402 12.97 12.33 30.70
CA PHE A 402 14.32 12.88 30.89
C PHE A 402 14.29 14.22 31.60
N TRP A 403 13.41 15.14 31.14
CA TRP A 403 13.32 16.44 31.75
C TRP A 403 12.84 16.34 33.20
N LEU A 404 11.82 15.51 33.46
CA LEU A 404 11.33 15.28 34.82
C LEU A 404 12.42 14.68 35.70
N PHE A 405 13.09 13.62 35.27
CA PHE A 405 14.15 12.95 36.03
C PHE A 405 15.25 13.91 36.51
N ASP A 406 15.79 14.73 35.61
CA ASP A 406 16.87 15.66 35.96
C ASP A 406 16.42 16.84 36.84
N ASN A 407 15.18 17.29 36.69
CA ASN A 407 14.72 18.56 37.26
C ASN A 407 13.71 18.41 38.41
N TRP A 408 13.27 17.19 38.75
CA TRP A 408 12.26 16.95 39.77
C TRP A 408 12.71 17.33 41.18
N THR A 409 13.81 16.74 41.64
CA THR A 409 14.27 16.89 43.05
C THR A 409 14.79 18.29 43.35
N LYS A 410 15.53 18.90 42.42
CA LYS A 410 16.02 20.29 42.56
C LYS A 410 14.90 21.32 42.38
N GLY A 411 14.04 21.14 41.39
CA GLY A 411 12.96 22.09 41.11
C GLY A 411 11.79 22.06 42.11
N LYS A 412 11.58 20.95 42.82
CA LYS A 412 10.63 20.90 43.94
C LYS A 412 11.01 21.79 45.13
N LYS A 413 12.30 22.10 45.29
CA LYS A 413 12.80 22.98 46.35
C LYS A 413 12.54 24.46 46.01
N ASP A 414 12.75 24.85 44.76
CA ASP A 414 12.52 26.21 44.26
C ASP A 414 11.52 26.22 43.11
N LYS A 415 10.22 26.14 43.45
CA LYS A 415 9.13 26.05 42.48
C LYS A 415 8.89 27.39 41.78
N THR A 416 9.56 27.59 40.65
CA THR A 416 9.36 28.74 39.76
C THR A 416 8.22 28.53 38.77
N PHE A 417 7.67 29.61 38.21
CA PHE A 417 6.68 29.52 37.12
C PHE A 417 7.21 28.69 35.93
N LYS A 418 8.48 28.89 35.58
CA LYS A 418 9.17 28.11 34.54
C LYS A 418 9.19 26.62 34.84
N TRP A 419 9.37 26.23 36.11
CA TRP A 419 9.34 24.83 36.51
C TRP A 419 7.94 24.22 36.30
N TYR A 420 6.88 24.90 36.75
CA TYR A 420 5.50 24.43 36.54
C TYR A 420 5.16 24.28 35.06
N PHE A 421 5.53 25.28 34.24
CA PHE A 421 5.32 25.22 32.79
C PHE A 421 6.03 24.00 32.18
N MET A 422 7.29 23.77 32.53
CA MET A 422 8.07 22.66 31.98
C MET A 422 7.60 21.29 32.48
N VAL A 423 7.09 21.19 33.72
CA VAL A 423 6.39 19.98 34.20
C VAL A 423 5.15 19.75 33.35
N GLY A 424 4.31 20.78 33.16
CA GLY A 424 3.11 20.70 32.32
C GLY A 424 3.43 20.27 30.89
N TRP A 425 4.45 20.87 30.27
CA TRP A 425 4.93 20.51 28.94
C TRP A 425 5.42 19.06 28.88
N SER A 426 6.22 18.63 29.85
CA SER A 426 6.76 17.26 29.88
C SER A 426 5.63 16.23 30.02
N VAL A 427 4.65 16.50 30.88
CA VAL A 427 3.45 15.66 31.04
C VAL A 427 2.62 15.66 29.76
N PHE A 428 2.43 16.81 29.12
CA PHE A 428 1.73 16.92 27.84
C PHE A 428 2.40 16.06 26.76
N VAL A 429 3.73 16.10 26.62
CA VAL A 429 4.47 15.29 25.64
C VAL A 429 4.29 13.79 25.92
N ILE A 430 4.31 13.37 27.19
CA ILE A 430 4.07 11.97 27.56
C ILE A 430 2.64 11.53 27.22
N VAL A 431 1.64 12.33 27.62
CA VAL A 431 0.23 12.01 27.42
C VAL A 431 -0.13 12.02 25.94
N SER A 432 0.28 13.06 25.20
CA SER A 432 0.04 13.14 23.75
C SER A 432 0.76 12.03 22.99
N GLY A 433 2.01 11.71 23.33
CA GLY A 433 2.72 10.56 22.76
C GLY A 433 1.98 9.25 23.02
N THR A 434 1.44 9.05 24.22
CA THR A 434 0.69 7.84 24.59
C THR A 434 -0.64 7.74 23.85
N PHE A 435 -1.36 8.86 23.73
CA PHE A 435 -2.56 8.94 22.92
C PHE A 435 -2.27 8.60 21.45
N MET A 436 -1.24 9.22 20.86
CA MET A 436 -0.82 8.95 19.47
C MET A 436 -0.38 7.50 19.27
N MET A 437 0.28 6.90 20.27
CA MET A 437 0.63 5.48 20.23
C MET A 437 -0.61 4.61 20.13
N ILE A 438 -1.63 4.84 20.95
CA ILE A 438 -2.84 4.00 20.98
C ILE A 438 -3.73 4.29 19.76
N ALA A 439 -4.15 5.55 19.61
CA ALA A 439 -5.07 5.97 18.57
C ALA A 439 -4.45 5.88 17.17
N GLY A 440 -3.18 6.26 17.03
CA GLY A 440 -2.45 6.18 15.76
C GLY A 440 -2.20 4.73 15.35
N THR A 441 -1.86 3.83 16.29
CA THR A 441 -1.68 2.42 15.96
C THR A 441 -3.00 1.80 15.50
N TYR A 442 -4.11 2.12 16.18
CA TYR A 442 -5.44 1.72 15.74
C TYR A 442 -5.73 2.23 14.31
N GLY A 443 -5.56 3.54 14.08
CA GLY A 443 -5.79 4.15 12.76
C GLY A 443 -4.94 3.53 11.65
N SER A 444 -3.64 3.34 11.90
CA SER A 444 -2.72 2.72 10.95
C SER A 444 -3.08 1.25 10.67
N ILE A 445 -3.47 0.46 11.68
CA ILE A 445 -3.91 -0.93 11.47
C ILE A 445 -5.19 -0.98 10.66
N VAL A 446 -6.17 -0.13 10.96
CA VAL A 446 -7.42 -0.04 10.19
C VAL A 446 -7.12 0.40 8.76
N GLY A 447 -6.29 1.42 8.56
CA GLY A 447 -5.87 1.89 7.24
C GLY A 447 -5.12 0.82 6.44
N ILE A 448 -4.20 0.09 7.06
CA ILE A 448 -3.51 -1.04 6.45
C ILE A 448 -4.52 -2.14 6.10
N ASN A 449 -5.42 -2.52 7.01
CA ASN A 449 -6.41 -3.56 6.76
C ASN A 449 -7.38 -3.16 5.63
N ASN A 450 -7.82 -1.90 5.60
CA ASN A 450 -8.65 -1.38 4.52
C ASN A 450 -7.87 -1.40 3.19
N SER A 451 -6.59 -1.02 3.20
CA SER A 451 -5.73 -1.10 2.02
C SER A 451 -5.47 -2.54 1.59
N LEU A 452 -5.30 -3.47 2.54
CA LEU A 452 -5.12 -4.89 2.29
C LEU A 452 -6.43 -5.60 1.96
N LYS A 453 -7.59 -5.02 2.23
CA LYS A 453 -8.89 -5.54 1.76
C LYS A 453 -9.23 -4.97 0.39
N ALA A 454 -8.88 -3.71 0.15
CA ALA A 454 -8.97 -3.07 -1.15
C ALA A 454 -7.95 -3.67 -2.15
N ASN A 455 -6.78 -4.12 -1.67
CA ASN A 455 -5.69 -4.71 -2.46
C ASN A 455 -5.43 -6.20 -2.10
N GLY A 456 -6.42 -6.92 -1.58
CA GLY A 456 -6.21 -8.15 -0.81
C GLY A 456 -5.93 -9.42 -1.58
N GLY A 457 -4.64 -9.74 -1.68
CA GLY A 457 -4.15 -11.04 -2.12
C GLY A 457 -4.05 -11.12 -3.62
N SER A 458 -2.83 -10.95 -4.16
CA SER A 458 -2.53 -11.16 -5.57
C SER A 458 -3.26 -10.27 -6.59
N ASP A 459 -3.51 -8.99 -6.29
CA ASP A 459 -3.92 -8.01 -7.31
C ASP A 459 -2.79 -7.02 -7.70
N PRO A 460 -2.61 -6.70 -9.00
CA PRO A 460 -1.65 -5.72 -9.50
C PRO A 460 -2.12 -4.27 -9.30
N PRO A 461 -1.30 -3.27 -9.66
CA PRO A 461 -1.62 -1.87 -9.39
C PRO A 461 -2.90 -1.45 -10.12
N THR A 462 -3.97 -1.22 -9.36
CA THR A 462 -5.03 -0.32 -9.77
C THR A 462 -4.45 1.08 -9.82
N LEU A 463 -4.43 1.65 -11.03
CA LEU A 463 -4.18 3.08 -11.23
C LEU A 463 -5.24 3.87 -10.43
N PRO A 464 -4.87 5.02 -9.82
CA PRO A 464 -5.81 5.80 -9.02
C PRO A 464 -7.03 6.17 -9.85
N LEU A 465 -8.20 5.70 -9.40
CA LEU A 465 -9.45 5.86 -10.13
C LEU A 465 -10.02 7.27 -9.92
N ARG A 466 -10.52 7.84 -11.03
CA ARG A 466 -11.32 9.08 -11.11
C ARG A 466 -12.37 9.12 -9.99
N ASN A 467 -12.33 10.16 -9.15
CA ASN A 467 -13.43 10.45 -8.24
C ASN A 467 -14.66 10.90 -9.04
N GLY A 468 -15.77 10.22 -8.79
CA GLY A 468 -17.08 10.47 -9.40
C GLY A 468 -17.55 9.27 -10.22
N THR A 469 -18.61 8.63 -9.72
CA THR A 469 -19.46 7.56 -10.30
C THR A 469 -19.01 6.10 -10.16
N HIS A 470 -20.01 5.26 -9.85
CA HIS A 470 -19.99 3.89 -9.31
C HIS A 470 -18.83 2.98 -9.78
N HIS A 471 -17.96 2.58 -8.83
CA HIS A 471 -16.78 1.73 -9.06
C HIS A 471 -17.09 0.23 -8.97
N GLU A 472 -18.32 -0.13 -8.61
CA GLU A 472 -18.79 -1.50 -8.57
C GLU A 472 -19.82 -1.73 -9.65
N ILE A 473 -19.72 -2.88 -10.34
CA ILE A 473 -20.75 -3.35 -11.25
C ILE A 473 -22.11 -3.35 -10.54
N PRO A 474 -23.14 -2.66 -11.07
CA PRO A 474 -24.48 -2.72 -10.49
C PRO A 474 -24.97 -4.17 -10.45
N SER A 475 -25.49 -4.60 -9.29
CA SER A 475 -25.98 -5.97 -9.06
C SER A 475 -27.16 -6.37 -9.96
N PHE A 476 -27.71 -5.42 -10.71
CA PHE A 476 -28.81 -5.61 -11.62
C PHE A 476 -28.53 -4.90 -12.95
N GLY A 477 -28.61 -5.63 -14.06
CA GLY A 477 -28.43 -5.09 -15.40
C GLY A 477 -29.49 -5.56 -16.40
N LEU A 478 -29.42 -5.01 -17.61
CA LEU A 478 -30.27 -5.38 -18.74
C LEU A 478 -29.46 -6.24 -19.72
N GLY A 479 -29.89 -7.49 -19.94
CA GLY A 479 -29.35 -8.34 -21.00
C GLY A 479 -29.93 -7.97 -22.37
N THR A 480 -29.11 -7.99 -23.42
CA THR A 480 -29.50 -7.53 -24.78
C THR A 480 -29.52 -8.63 -25.85
N TRP A 481 -29.26 -9.89 -25.48
CA TRP A 481 -29.27 -11.02 -26.41
C TRP A 481 -30.70 -11.35 -26.92
N LEU A 482 -30.81 -11.75 -28.21
CA LEU A 482 -32.06 -12.17 -28.87
C LEU A 482 -33.19 -11.13 -28.85
N ALA A 483 -32.85 -9.86 -28.91
CA ALA A 483 -33.83 -8.82 -29.20
C ALA A 483 -33.99 -8.66 -30.72
N GLU A 484 -35.23 -8.51 -31.18
CA GLU A 484 -35.49 -8.28 -32.60
C GLU A 484 -34.94 -6.90 -33.01
N LYS A 485 -34.53 -6.80 -34.28
CA LYS A 485 -34.02 -5.56 -34.85
C LYS A 485 -35.03 -4.43 -34.66
N GLY A 486 -34.59 -3.30 -34.11
CA GLY A 486 -35.39 -2.11 -33.83
C GLY A 486 -36.04 -2.06 -32.44
N GLN A 487 -35.91 -3.11 -31.62
CA GLN A 487 -36.45 -3.11 -30.25
C GLN A 487 -35.40 -2.77 -29.18
N VAL A 488 -34.11 -2.98 -29.45
CA VAL A 488 -33.05 -2.86 -28.43
C VAL A 488 -32.86 -1.42 -27.98
N ALA A 489 -32.83 -0.48 -28.94
CA ALA A 489 -32.61 0.93 -28.63
C ALA A 489 -33.66 1.46 -27.65
N HIS A 490 -34.94 1.12 -27.88
CA HIS A 490 -36.04 1.50 -27.00
C HIS A 490 -35.92 0.84 -25.62
N ALA A 491 -35.63 -0.46 -25.56
CA ALA A 491 -35.50 -1.18 -24.29
C ALA A 491 -34.37 -0.62 -23.42
N VAL A 492 -33.21 -0.32 -24.02
CA VAL A 492 -32.06 0.29 -23.34
C VAL A 492 -32.39 1.71 -22.87
N GLU A 493 -33.00 2.53 -23.73
CA GLU A 493 -33.46 3.89 -23.36
C GLU A 493 -34.42 3.84 -22.17
N TYR A 494 -35.45 2.99 -22.24
CA TYR A 494 -36.48 2.85 -21.22
C TYR A 494 -35.88 2.37 -19.90
N ALA A 495 -35.05 1.32 -19.93
CA ALA A 495 -34.39 0.79 -18.74
C ALA A 495 -33.51 1.86 -18.04
N LEU A 496 -32.69 2.59 -18.80
CA LEU A 496 -31.81 3.63 -18.24
C LEU A 496 -32.61 4.79 -17.63
N LYS A 497 -33.71 5.20 -18.26
CA LYS A 497 -34.66 6.18 -17.70
C LYS A 497 -35.36 5.65 -16.45
N GLY A 498 -35.66 4.35 -16.42
CA GLY A 498 -36.27 3.63 -15.29
C GLY A 498 -35.33 3.34 -14.11
N GLY A 499 -34.03 3.66 -14.23
CA GLY A 499 -33.07 3.56 -13.13
C GLY A 499 -32.00 2.47 -13.30
N TYR A 500 -32.03 1.69 -14.39
CA TYR A 500 -30.93 0.78 -14.70
C TYR A 500 -29.63 1.55 -14.90
N ARG A 501 -28.53 0.96 -14.46
CA ARG A 501 -27.18 1.52 -14.62
C ARG A 501 -26.19 0.50 -15.16
N HIS A 502 -26.64 -0.68 -15.59
CA HIS A 502 -25.81 -1.73 -16.16
C HIS A 502 -26.49 -2.30 -17.41
N ILE A 503 -25.77 -2.26 -18.53
CA ILE A 503 -26.17 -2.83 -19.82
C ILE A 503 -25.16 -3.93 -20.20
N ASP A 504 -25.66 -5.13 -20.43
CA ASP A 504 -24.88 -6.26 -20.90
C ASP A 504 -25.09 -6.48 -22.40
N ALA A 505 -24.01 -6.32 -23.16
CA ALA A 505 -23.95 -6.48 -24.61
C ALA A 505 -22.87 -7.51 -25.02
N ALA A 506 -22.77 -7.76 -26.33
CA ALA A 506 -21.69 -8.52 -26.94
C ALA A 506 -21.69 -8.31 -28.46
N ALA A 507 -20.52 -8.34 -29.08
CA ALA A 507 -20.38 -8.26 -30.54
C ALA A 507 -21.20 -9.34 -31.28
N ALA A 508 -21.28 -10.55 -30.70
CA ALA A 508 -22.02 -11.68 -31.26
C ALA A 508 -23.55 -11.53 -31.25
N TYR A 509 -24.08 -10.52 -30.56
CA TYR A 509 -25.52 -10.26 -30.55
C TYR A 509 -25.94 -9.42 -31.76
N HIS A 510 -24.98 -8.85 -32.49
CA HIS A 510 -25.19 -8.08 -33.72
C HIS A 510 -26.17 -6.90 -33.56
N ASN A 511 -26.18 -6.28 -32.37
CA ASN A 511 -27.08 -5.18 -32.03
C ASN A 511 -26.40 -4.08 -31.19
N GLU A 512 -25.06 -4.04 -31.11
CA GLU A 512 -24.31 -3.03 -30.35
C GLU A 512 -24.61 -1.59 -30.82
N GLU A 513 -24.88 -1.39 -32.12
CA GLU A 513 -25.31 -0.08 -32.65
C GLU A 513 -26.64 0.39 -32.06
N GLU A 514 -27.61 -0.52 -31.90
CA GLU A 514 -28.91 -0.20 -31.28
C GLU A 514 -28.77 0.03 -29.77
N VAL A 515 -27.90 -0.75 -29.10
CA VAL A 515 -27.58 -0.51 -27.68
C VAL A 515 -27.01 0.90 -27.50
N GLY A 516 -26.05 1.27 -28.35
CA GLY A 516 -25.47 2.62 -28.38
C GLY A 516 -26.50 3.72 -28.60
N ALA A 517 -27.43 3.51 -29.54
CA ALA A 517 -28.53 4.44 -29.81
C ALA A 517 -29.43 4.61 -28.58
N GLY A 518 -29.78 3.54 -27.89
CA GLY A 518 -30.56 3.58 -26.65
C GLY A 518 -29.84 4.30 -25.51
N ILE A 519 -28.52 4.07 -25.34
CA ILE A 519 -27.69 4.77 -24.35
C ILE A 519 -27.76 6.29 -24.60
N ARG A 520 -27.52 6.74 -25.84
CA ARG A 520 -27.58 8.16 -26.21
C ARG A 520 -28.98 8.75 -26.01
N ALA A 521 -30.03 8.03 -26.42
CA ALA A 521 -31.42 8.48 -26.29
C ALA A 521 -31.89 8.60 -24.83
N SER A 522 -31.28 7.83 -23.92
CA SER A 522 -31.64 7.88 -22.49
C SER A 522 -31.37 9.24 -21.83
N GLY A 523 -30.39 9.99 -22.34
CA GLY A 523 -29.89 11.23 -21.72
C GLY A 523 -29.12 11.02 -20.40
N VAL A 524 -28.87 9.78 -19.99
CA VAL A 524 -28.08 9.46 -18.80
C VAL A 524 -26.60 9.60 -19.15
N SER A 525 -25.86 10.31 -18.29
CA SER A 525 -24.42 10.55 -18.49
C SER A 525 -23.62 9.24 -18.56
N ARG A 526 -22.69 9.14 -19.51
CA ARG A 526 -21.92 7.91 -19.80
C ARG A 526 -21.19 7.36 -18.58
N ASP A 527 -20.64 8.23 -17.74
CA ASP A 527 -19.95 7.88 -16.49
C ASP A 527 -20.86 7.22 -15.44
N LYS A 528 -22.19 7.32 -15.58
CA LYS A 528 -23.15 6.65 -14.69
C LYS A 528 -23.61 5.28 -15.20
N ILE A 529 -23.24 4.89 -16.41
CA ILE A 529 -23.70 3.65 -17.02
C ILE A 529 -22.54 2.67 -17.07
N TRP A 530 -22.71 1.48 -16.52
CA TRP A 530 -21.83 0.36 -16.72
C TRP A 530 -22.18 -0.36 -18.01
N VAL A 531 -21.26 -0.42 -18.96
CA VAL A 531 -21.43 -1.13 -20.24
C VAL A 531 -20.46 -2.30 -20.32
N THR A 532 -21.02 -3.50 -20.44
CA THR A 532 -20.27 -4.75 -20.64
C THR A 532 -20.37 -5.18 -22.10
N SER A 533 -19.26 -5.57 -22.73
CA SER A 533 -19.26 -6.28 -24.01
C SER A 533 -18.31 -7.49 -23.99
N LYS A 534 -18.29 -8.28 -25.06
CA LYS A 534 -17.61 -9.58 -25.09
C LYS A 534 -16.84 -9.81 -26.40
N LEU A 535 -15.58 -10.22 -26.27
CA LEU A 535 -14.72 -10.68 -27.36
C LEU A 535 -15.27 -12.00 -27.91
N TRP A 536 -15.59 -12.03 -29.20
CA TRP A 536 -16.10 -13.23 -29.85
C TRP A 536 -14.99 -14.21 -30.25
N ASN A 537 -15.36 -15.48 -30.36
CA ASN A 537 -14.47 -16.63 -30.54
C ASN A 537 -13.54 -16.52 -31.77
N THR A 538 -13.93 -15.79 -32.82
CA THR A 538 -13.11 -15.59 -34.04
C THR A 538 -11.98 -14.57 -33.89
N ASP A 539 -11.93 -13.86 -32.76
CA ASP A 539 -11.03 -12.71 -32.54
C ASP A 539 -10.04 -12.95 -31.39
N HIS A 540 -9.84 -14.22 -31.01
CA HIS A 540 -8.97 -14.63 -29.90
C HIS A 540 -7.47 -14.39 -30.16
N ARG A 541 -7.05 -14.32 -31.43
CA ARG A 541 -5.64 -14.08 -31.77
C ARG A 541 -5.20 -12.71 -31.25
N PRO A 542 -4.04 -12.58 -30.59
CA PRO A 542 -3.61 -11.32 -29.97
C PRO A 542 -3.72 -10.07 -30.87
N GLU A 543 -3.38 -10.21 -32.15
CA GLU A 543 -3.42 -9.12 -33.13
C GLU A 543 -4.84 -8.67 -33.55
N LEU A 544 -5.87 -9.43 -33.16
CA LEU A 544 -7.29 -9.16 -33.44
C LEU A 544 -8.03 -8.61 -32.22
N VAL A 545 -7.60 -8.97 -31.01
CA VAL A 545 -8.27 -8.60 -29.74
C VAL A 545 -8.53 -7.10 -29.65
N ARG A 546 -7.52 -6.27 -29.94
CA ARG A 546 -7.65 -4.80 -29.93
C ARG A 546 -8.63 -4.28 -30.97
N LYS A 547 -8.60 -4.84 -32.19
CA LYS A 547 -9.51 -4.42 -33.28
C LYS A 547 -10.96 -4.75 -32.94
N ALA A 548 -11.20 -5.88 -32.27
CA ALA A 548 -12.52 -6.30 -31.86
C ALA A 548 -13.15 -5.32 -30.84
N ILE A 549 -12.41 -4.93 -29.79
CA ILE A 549 -12.94 -3.97 -28.81
C ILE A 549 -13.12 -2.57 -29.43
N GLU A 550 -12.18 -2.11 -30.26
CA GLU A 550 -12.30 -0.82 -30.96
C GLU A 550 -13.55 -0.79 -31.84
N LYS A 551 -13.87 -1.91 -32.50
CA LYS A 551 -15.12 -2.08 -33.26
C LYS A 551 -16.35 -2.00 -32.36
N SER A 552 -16.40 -2.74 -31.25
CA SER A 552 -17.53 -2.68 -30.32
C SER A 552 -17.76 -1.28 -29.75
N ILE A 553 -16.68 -0.59 -29.35
CA ILE A 553 -16.73 0.80 -28.88
C ILE A 553 -17.29 1.74 -29.96
N ALA A 554 -16.86 1.56 -31.21
CA ALA A 554 -17.34 2.34 -32.34
C ALA A 554 -18.82 2.07 -32.66
N GLU A 555 -19.27 0.82 -32.66
CA GLU A 555 -20.68 0.45 -32.88
C GLU A 555 -21.56 1.00 -31.74
N LEU A 556 -21.14 0.83 -30.49
CA LEU A 556 -21.83 1.42 -29.32
C LEU A 556 -21.80 2.96 -29.36
N GLY A 557 -20.82 3.57 -30.03
CA GLY A 557 -20.62 5.02 -30.06
C GLY A 557 -20.34 5.60 -28.66
N ILE A 558 -19.46 4.94 -27.92
CA ILE A 558 -18.96 5.34 -26.59
C ILE A 558 -17.43 5.42 -26.63
N GLU A 559 -16.76 5.89 -25.57
CA GLU A 559 -15.30 6.05 -25.56
C GLU A 559 -14.54 4.84 -24.98
N TYR A 560 -15.18 4.06 -24.11
CA TYR A 560 -14.59 2.91 -23.42
C TYR A 560 -15.68 1.93 -22.97
N LEU A 561 -15.30 0.70 -22.63
CA LEU A 561 -16.15 -0.27 -21.92
C LEU A 561 -15.85 -0.30 -20.42
N ASP A 562 -16.87 -0.54 -19.58
CA ASP A 562 -16.63 -0.72 -18.14
C ASP A 562 -16.11 -2.13 -17.86
N LEU A 563 -16.54 -3.11 -18.66
CA LEU A 563 -16.10 -4.51 -18.60
C LEU A 563 -16.04 -5.12 -20.00
N TYR A 564 -14.94 -5.81 -20.32
CA TYR A 564 -14.80 -6.58 -21.55
C TYR A 564 -14.46 -8.04 -21.24
N LEU A 565 -15.30 -8.97 -21.69
CA LEU A 565 -15.19 -10.39 -21.36
C LEU A 565 -14.66 -11.22 -22.54
N ILE A 566 -13.87 -12.26 -22.28
CA ILE A 566 -13.72 -13.35 -23.25
C ILE A 566 -15.03 -14.14 -23.25
N HIS A 567 -15.76 -14.18 -24.37
CA HIS A 567 -17.13 -14.73 -24.41
C HIS A 567 -17.17 -16.25 -24.18
N TRP A 568 -16.25 -16.99 -24.80
CA TRP A 568 -16.10 -18.44 -24.59
C TRP A 568 -14.61 -18.79 -24.54
N PRO A 569 -14.20 -19.84 -23.81
CA PRO A 569 -12.82 -20.34 -23.83
C PRO A 569 -12.50 -21.14 -25.12
N VAL A 570 -12.96 -20.67 -26.28
CA VAL A 570 -12.86 -21.38 -27.58
C VAL A 570 -12.44 -20.39 -28.65
N ALA A 571 -11.35 -20.69 -29.36
CA ALA A 571 -10.89 -19.90 -30.49
C ALA A 571 -11.32 -20.56 -31.81
N PHE A 572 -11.88 -19.76 -32.73
CA PHE A 572 -12.11 -20.14 -34.12
C PHE A 572 -11.18 -19.35 -35.03
N VAL A 573 -10.80 -19.93 -36.17
CA VAL A 573 -10.01 -19.23 -37.19
C VAL A 573 -10.80 -18.00 -37.66
N HIS A 574 -10.15 -16.84 -37.65
CA HIS A 574 -10.78 -15.58 -38.05
C HIS A 574 -11.33 -15.66 -39.48
N GLY A 575 -12.58 -15.24 -39.66
CA GLY A 575 -13.29 -15.31 -40.95
C GLY A 575 -13.86 -16.70 -41.31
N SER A 576 -13.69 -17.72 -40.47
CA SER A 576 -14.24 -19.07 -40.72
C SER A 576 -15.74 -19.22 -40.41
N GLU A 577 -16.39 -18.17 -39.90
CA GLU A 577 -17.79 -18.21 -39.44
C GLU A 577 -18.05 -19.32 -38.40
N ASN A 578 -17.12 -19.51 -37.45
CA ASN A 578 -17.15 -20.54 -36.40
C ASN A 578 -17.13 -21.99 -36.93
N LYS A 579 -16.61 -22.23 -38.14
CA LYS A 579 -16.55 -23.57 -38.75
C LYS A 579 -15.23 -24.30 -38.48
N GLU A 580 -14.15 -23.58 -38.19
CA GLU A 580 -12.81 -24.14 -38.03
C GLU A 580 -12.18 -23.67 -36.72
N LEU A 581 -11.85 -24.62 -35.83
CA LEU A 581 -11.20 -24.35 -34.56
C LEU A 581 -9.76 -23.88 -34.77
N ASP A 582 -9.37 -22.84 -34.03
CA ASP A 582 -7.99 -22.39 -33.95
C ASP A 582 -7.31 -23.07 -32.76
N ASN A 583 -6.46 -24.05 -33.04
CA ASN A 583 -5.73 -24.80 -32.00
C ASN A 583 -4.37 -24.16 -31.67
N ASP A 584 -3.94 -23.14 -32.43
CA ASP A 584 -2.65 -22.48 -32.25
C ASP A 584 -2.75 -21.34 -31.21
N THR A 585 -3.94 -20.75 -31.06
CA THR A 585 -4.19 -19.65 -30.13
C THR A 585 -4.62 -20.17 -28.77
N SER A 586 -3.78 -20.00 -27.74
CA SER A 586 -4.16 -20.36 -26.39
C SER A 586 -4.99 -19.27 -25.70
N ILE A 587 -5.83 -19.65 -24.73
CA ILE A 587 -6.55 -18.71 -23.85
C ILE A 587 -5.60 -17.79 -23.07
N VAL A 588 -4.34 -18.22 -22.85
CA VAL A 588 -3.30 -17.40 -22.19
C VAL A 588 -2.83 -16.27 -23.11
N ASP A 589 -2.69 -16.55 -24.41
CA ASP A 589 -2.31 -15.52 -25.39
C ASP A 589 -3.42 -14.48 -25.53
N THR A 590 -4.68 -14.93 -25.61
CA THR A 590 -5.84 -14.04 -25.59
C THR A 590 -5.90 -13.22 -24.31
N TRP A 591 -5.69 -13.83 -23.13
CA TRP A 591 -5.73 -13.10 -21.85
C TRP A 591 -4.67 -11.99 -21.79
N LYS A 592 -3.43 -12.28 -22.18
CA LYS A 592 -2.36 -11.26 -22.23
C LYS A 592 -2.74 -10.09 -23.14
N ALA A 593 -3.32 -10.36 -24.31
CA ALA A 593 -3.81 -9.31 -25.19
C ALA A 593 -4.98 -8.51 -24.58
N MET A 594 -5.85 -9.15 -23.79
CA MET A 594 -6.89 -8.46 -23.03
C MET A 594 -6.31 -7.51 -21.96
N GLU A 595 -5.22 -7.89 -21.29
CA GLU A 595 -4.54 -7.03 -20.30
C GLU A 595 -4.01 -5.73 -20.91
N GLU A 596 -3.53 -5.79 -22.16
CA GLU A 596 -3.08 -4.60 -22.91
C GLU A 596 -4.23 -3.61 -23.17
N LEU A 597 -5.48 -4.08 -23.26
CA LEU A 597 -6.65 -3.21 -23.48
C LEU A 597 -6.93 -2.31 -22.28
N VAL A 598 -6.68 -2.83 -21.07
CA VAL A 598 -6.81 -2.05 -19.82
C VAL A 598 -5.74 -0.96 -19.80
N GLN A 599 -4.49 -1.30 -20.15
CA GLN A 599 -3.40 -0.34 -20.23
C GLN A 599 -3.65 0.75 -21.29
N ALA A 600 -4.35 0.39 -22.37
CA ALA A 600 -4.76 1.30 -23.43
C ALA A 600 -6.02 2.14 -23.09
N ASN A 601 -6.64 1.96 -21.92
CA ASN A 601 -7.90 2.59 -21.51
C ASN A 601 -9.10 2.30 -22.43
N LEU A 602 -9.07 1.21 -23.19
CA LEU A 602 -10.22 0.80 -24.02
C LEU A 602 -11.30 0.12 -23.17
N THR A 603 -10.90 -0.51 -22.07
CA THR A 603 -11.82 -1.02 -21.05
C THR A 603 -11.28 -0.74 -19.66
N ARG A 604 -12.17 -0.55 -18.68
CA ARG A 604 -11.78 -0.38 -17.27
C ARG A 604 -11.44 -1.71 -16.62
N ASN A 605 -12.21 -2.75 -16.94
CA ASN A 605 -12.08 -4.09 -16.38
C ASN A 605 -12.08 -5.13 -17.50
N ILE A 606 -11.43 -6.26 -17.25
CA ILE A 606 -11.50 -7.45 -18.11
C ILE A 606 -11.96 -8.65 -17.31
N GLY A 607 -12.64 -9.57 -17.97
CA GLY A 607 -13.16 -10.78 -17.33
C GLY A 607 -13.35 -11.92 -18.32
N ILE A 608 -14.04 -12.94 -17.86
CA ILE A 608 -14.23 -14.19 -18.60
C ILE A 608 -15.70 -14.59 -18.63
N SER A 609 -16.09 -15.42 -19.59
CA SER A 609 -17.43 -15.99 -19.66
C SER A 609 -17.37 -17.46 -20.10
N ASN A 610 -18.16 -18.30 -19.43
CA ASN A 610 -18.28 -19.74 -19.69
C ASN A 610 -17.01 -20.59 -19.45
N PHE A 611 -16.13 -20.16 -18.54
CA PHE A 611 -14.88 -20.87 -18.24
C PHE A 611 -15.09 -22.03 -17.25
N ALA A 612 -14.46 -23.17 -17.50
CA ALA A 612 -14.39 -24.26 -16.54
C ALA A 612 -13.31 -23.96 -15.47
N PRO A 613 -13.39 -24.54 -14.25
CA PRO A 613 -12.43 -24.31 -13.17
C PRO A 613 -10.96 -24.48 -13.61
N LYS A 614 -10.68 -25.47 -14.47
CA LYS A 614 -9.35 -25.74 -15.02
C LYS A 614 -8.79 -24.56 -15.83
N ASP A 615 -9.63 -23.88 -16.61
CA ASP A 615 -9.20 -22.77 -17.45
C ASP A 615 -9.07 -21.47 -16.67
N ILE A 616 -9.95 -21.27 -15.67
CA ILE A 616 -9.80 -20.18 -14.70
C ILE A 616 -8.43 -20.28 -14.01
N GLN A 617 -8.07 -21.47 -13.53
CA GLN A 617 -6.78 -21.70 -12.88
C GLN A 617 -5.58 -21.47 -13.80
N LYS A 618 -5.70 -21.65 -15.12
CA LYS A 618 -4.63 -21.29 -16.08
C LYS A 618 -4.44 -19.78 -16.13
N ILE A 619 -5.53 -19.02 -16.18
CA ILE A 619 -5.50 -17.55 -16.20
C ILE A 619 -4.96 -17.01 -14.88
N LEU A 620 -5.50 -17.44 -13.73
CA LEU A 620 -5.09 -16.92 -12.42
C LEU A 620 -3.60 -17.11 -12.11
N LYS A 621 -2.95 -18.11 -12.70
CA LYS A 621 -1.50 -18.34 -12.54
C LYS A 621 -0.62 -17.35 -13.30
N ILE A 622 -1.12 -16.79 -14.40
CA ILE A 622 -0.33 -15.93 -15.31
C ILE A 622 -0.82 -14.49 -15.34
N ALA A 623 -2.04 -14.25 -14.87
CA ALA A 623 -2.68 -12.95 -14.93
C ALA A 623 -1.83 -11.93 -14.16
N THR A 624 -1.43 -10.88 -14.88
CA THR A 624 -1.19 -9.61 -14.25
C THR A 624 -2.57 -9.11 -13.84
N VAL A 625 -3.39 -8.57 -14.74
CA VAL A 625 -4.75 -8.13 -14.38
C VAL A 625 -5.63 -9.37 -14.16
N ARG A 626 -6.07 -9.63 -12.92
CA ARG A 626 -6.99 -10.74 -12.63
C ARG A 626 -8.36 -10.50 -13.30
N PRO A 627 -9.11 -11.56 -13.64
CA PRO A 627 -10.48 -11.42 -14.11
C PRO A 627 -11.36 -10.72 -13.06
N TYR A 628 -11.93 -9.57 -13.42
CA TYR A 628 -12.83 -8.81 -12.55
C TYR A 628 -14.16 -9.54 -12.33
N ALA A 629 -14.68 -10.16 -13.39
CA ALA A 629 -15.94 -10.88 -13.36
C ALA A 629 -15.88 -12.16 -14.20
N HIS A 630 -16.71 -13.12 -13.81
CA HIS A 630 -17.02 -14.31 -14.59
C HIS A 630 -18.53 -14.36 -14.85
N GLU A 631 -18.91 -14.27 -16.12
CA GLU A 631 -20.30 -14.40 -16.56
C GLU A 631 -20.60 -15.84 -17.00
N PHE A 632 -21.52 -16.53 -16.33
CA PHE A 632 -21.90 -17.90 -16.68
C PHE A 632 -23.38 -18.21 -16.36
N GLU A 633 -23.90 -19.30 -16.95
CA GLU A 633 -25.27 -19.75 -16.72
C GLU A 633 -25.47 -20.15 -15.27
N THR A 634 -26.32 -19.43 -14.55
CA THR A 634 -26.73 -19.85 -13.23
C THR A 634 -28.07 -19.25 -12.83
N HIS A 635 -28.92 -20.10 -12.29
CA HIS A 635 -30.33 -19.85 -12.02
C HIS A 635 -30.87 -20.97 -11.09
N PRO A 636 -32.12 -20.94 -10.62
CA PRO A 636 -32.63 -21.94 -9.66
C PRO A 636 -32.44 -23.41 -10.04
N TYR A 637 -32.50 -23.73 -11.33
CA TYR A 637 -32.29 -25.11 -11.82
C TYR A 637 -30.82 -25.49 -12.04
N LEU A 638 -29.89 -24.55 -11.90
CA LEU A 638 -28.45 -24.75 -12.07
C LEU A 638 -27.73 -23.78 -11.13
N GLN A 639 -27.81 -24.07 -9.84
CA GLN A 639 -27.38 -23.10 -8.82
C GLN A 639 -25.86 -22.97 -8.78
N GLN A 640 -25.13 -24.09 -8.91
CA GLN A 640 -23.66 -24.12 -8.88
C GLN A 640 -23.08 -23.37 -7.68
N GLN A 641 -23.68 -23.51 -6.49
CA GLN A 641 -23.36 -22.67 -5.33
C GLN A 641 -21.88 -22.77 -4.93
N SER A 642 -21.29 -23.96 -4.94
CA SER A 642 -19.86 -24.13 -4.65
C SER A 642 -18.96 -23.40 -5.65
N PHE A 643 -19.39 -23.25 -6.90
CA PHE A 643 -18.65 -22.49 -7.90
C PHE A 643 -18.83 -20.99 -7.67
N VAL A 644 -20.03 -20.52 -7.31
CA VAL A 644 -20.26 -19.13 -6.89
C VAL A 644 -19.39 -18.77 -5.68
N ASP A 645 -19.33 -19.65 -4.67
CA ASP A 645 -18.52 -19.47 -3.46
C ASP A 645 -17.02 -19.40 -3.80
N PHE A 646 -16.53 -20.25 -4.71
CA PHE A 646 -15.15 -20.17 -5.22
C PHE A 646 -14.83 -18.79 -5.84
N HIS A 647 -15.74 -18.20 -6.61
CA HIS A 647 -15.52 -16.87 -7.17
C HIS A 647 -15.50 -15.79 -6.08
N ALA A 648 -16.31 -15.92 -5.04
CA ALA A 648 -16.27 -15.02 -3.89
C ALA A 648 -14.92 -15.11 -3.16
N GLU A 649 -14.37 -16.32 -2.99
CA GLU A 649 -13.04 -16.55 -2.40
C GLU A 649 -11.92 -15.95 -3.26
N GLU A 650 -12.04 -16.03 -4.58
CA GLU A 650 -11.07 -15.49 -5.56
C GLU A 650 -11.31 -14.00 -5.88
N ASN A 651 -12.29 -13.36 -5.24
CA ASN A 651 -12.70 -11.97 -5.45
C ASN A 651 -13.12 -11.64 -6.90
N ILE A 652 -13.72 -12.61 -7.60
CA ILE A 652 -14.25 -12.49 -8.95
C ILE A 652 -15.76 -12.29 -8.86
N LYS A 653 -16.31 -11.24 -9.47
CA LYS A 653 -17.77 -11.03 -9.47
C LYS A 653 -18.46 -12.06 -10.38
N VAL A 654 -19.53 -12.67 -9.90
CA VAL A 654 -20.35 -13.58 -10.73
C VAL A 654 -21.46 -12.80 -11.40
N ILE A 655 -21.55 -12.90 -12.73
CA ILE A 655 -22.67 -12.38 -13.51
C ILE A 655 -23.51 -13.57 -14.00
N ALA A 656 -24.74 -13.66 -13.51
CA ALA A 656 -25.68 -14.71 -13.82
C ALA A 656 -26.46 -14.37 -15.10
N TYR A 657 -26.08 -14.98 -16.22
CA TYR A 657 -26.91 -14.93 -17.43
C TYR A 657 -28.02 -15.99 -17.38
N SER A 658 -29.07 -15.75 -18.17
CA SER A 658 -30.31 -16.55 -18.16
C SER A 658 -30.92 -16.76 -16.76
N PRO A 659 -30.99 -15.71 -15.91
CA PRO A 659 -31.39 -15.87 -14.51
C PRO A 659 -32.84 -16.39 -14.37
N LEU A 660 -33.69 -16.18 -15.38
CA LEU A 660 -35.08 -16.62 -15.43
C LEU A 660 -35.26 -18.00 -16.08
N ALA A 661 -34.34 -18.95 -15.84
CA ALA A 661 -34.38 -20.37 -16.20
C ALA A 661 -35.52 -20.81 -17.16
N ASN A 662 -35.14 -21.21 -18.37
CA ASN A 662 -36.07 -21.74 -19.37
C ASN A 662 -37.21 -20.78 -19.79
N THR A 663 -36.85 -19.53 -20.04
CA THR A 663 -37.73 -18.51 -20.66
C THR A 663 -37.22 -18.08 -22.03
N ASN A 664 -36.06 -18.59 -22.47
CA ASN A 664 -35.49 -18.30 -23.77
C ASN A 664 -36.07 -19.27 -24.82
N PRO A 665 -36.68 -18.77 -25.91
CA PRO A 665 -37.27 -19.61 -26.95
C PRO A 665 -36.26 -20.48 -27.72
N THR A 666 -34.96 -20.22 -27.62
CA THR A 666 -33.92 -21.06 -28.26
C THR A 666 -33.61 -22.33 -27.48
N TYR A 667 -34.11 -22.48 -26.25
CA TYR A 667 -33.93 -23.69 -25.47
C TYR A 667 -34.92 -24.76 -25.90
N ASN A 668 -34.49 -26.02 -25.88
CA ASN A 668 -35.34 -27.18 -26.19
C ASN A 668 -35.42 -28.09 -24.96
N PRO A 669 -36.26 -27.73 -23.97
CA PRO A 669 -36.11 -28.26 -22.61
C PRO A 669 -36.96 -29.51 -22.35
N ASP A 670 -36.45 -30.42 -21.53
CA ASP A 670 -37.22 -31.51 -20.91
C ASP A 670 -37.95 -31.05 -19.62
N ILE A 671 -37.72 -29.80 -19.19
CA ILE A 671 -38.19 -29.22 -17.92
C ILE A 671 -39.07 -27.99 -18.23
N PRO A 672 -40.15 -27.72 -17.46
CA PRO A 672 -40.98 -26.53 -17.66
C PRO A 672 -40.26 -25.22 -17.35
N SER A 673 -40.78 -24.11 -17.86
CA SER A 673 -40.32 -22.75 -17.54
C SER A 673 -40.37 -22.47 -16.04
N ILE A 674 -39.38 -21.75 -15.50
CA ILE A 674 -39.38 -21.37 -14.08
C ILE A 674 -40.61 -20.55 -13.68
N LEU A 675 -41.18 -19.80 -14.63
CA LEU A 675 -42.40 -18.99 -14.43
C LEU A 675 -43.64 -19.81 -14.09
N HIS A 676 -43.60 -21.13 -14.33
CA HIS A 676 -44.68 -22.08 -14.05
C HIS A 676 -44.27 -23.17 -13.05
N ASP A 677 -43.12 -23.03 -12.40
CA ASP A 677 -42.68 -23.98 -11.38
C ASP A 677 -43.54 -23.81 -10.11
N ALA A 678 -44.08 -24.91 -9.60
CA ALA A 678 -45.03 -24.88 -8.49
C ALA A 678 -44.42 -24.36 -7.19
N PHE A 679 -43.13 -24.66 -6.94
CA PHE A 679 -42.44 -24.15 -5.76
C PHE A 679 -42.27 -22.63 -5.86
N TRP A 680 -41.76 -22.14 -6.99
CA TRP A 680 -41.51 -20.72 -7.19
C TRP A 680 -42.80 -19.89 -7.26
N THR A 681 -43.88 -20.45 -7.79
CA THR A 681 -45.20 -19.83 -7.78
C THR A 681 -45.67 -19.59 -6.34
N LYS A 682 -45.62 -20.62 -5.49
CA LYS A 682 -46.02 -20.54 -4.09
C LYS A 682 -45.15 -19.57 -3.28
N LEU A 683 -43.84 -19.57 -3.52
CA LEU A 683 -42.89 -18.68 -2.84
C LEU A 683 -43.07 -17.22 -3.28
N ALA A 684 -43.40 -16.97 -4.54
CA ALA A 684 -43.71 -15.63 -5.03
C ALA A 684 -45.02 -15.09 -4.41
N GLU A 685 -46.05 -15.95 -4.29
CA GLU A 685 -47.31 -15.61 -3.62
C GLU A 685 -47.10 -15.22 -2.15
N SER A 686 -46.28 -15.96 -1.38
CA SER A 686 -46.00 -15.63 0.02
C SER A 686 -45.27 -14.29 0.18
N LYS A 687 -44.53 -13.86 -0.85
CA LYS A 687 -43.80 -12.59 -0.90
C LYS A 687 -44.57 -11.45 -1.57
N ASN A 688 -45.81 -11.69 -2.01
CA ASN A 688 -46.61 -10.73 -2.79
C ASN A 688 -45.83 -10.16 -3.99
N ALA A 689 -45.14 -11.03 -4.71
CA ALA A 689 -44.27 -10.71 -5.84
C ALA A 689 -44.56 -11.62 -7.04
N THR A 690 -44.01 -11.29 -8.21
CA THR A 690 -44.04 -12.23 -9.36
C THR A 690 -42.95 -13.29 -9.21
N VAL A 691 -43.12 -14.41 -9.94
CA VAL A 691 -42.09 -15.46 -9.99
C VAL A 691 -40.76 -14.91 -10.52
N ALA A 692 -40.80 -14.08 -11.57
CA ALA A 692 -39.61 -13.47 -12.13
C ALA A 692 -38.89 -12.59 -11.08
N GLN A 693 -39.63 -11.76 -10.36
CA GLN A 693 -39.07 -10.93 -9.30
C GLN A 693 -38.42 -11.76 -8.19
N THR A 694 -39.10 -12.83 -7.76
CA THR A 694 -38.63 -13.70 -6.69
C THR A 694 -37.35 -14.44 -7.09
N VAL A 695 -37.28 -14.96 -8.32
CA VAL A 695 -36.08 -15.62 -8.86
C VAL A 695 -34.89 -14.66 -9.00
N LEU A 696 -35.14 -13.45 -9.48
CA LEU A 696 -34.09 -12.43 -9.63
C LEU A 696 -33.55 -11.97 -8.28
N ALA A 697 -34.43 -11.72 -7.31
CA ALA A 697 -34.06 -11.36 -5.95
C ALA A 697 -33.21 -12.44 -5.28
N TRP A 698 -33.57 -13.72 -5.44
CA TRP A 698 -32.74 -14.84 -4.97
C TRP A 698 -31.33 -14.79 -5.58
N GLY A 699 -31.23 -14.58 -6.90
CA GLY A 699 -29.94 -14.46 -7.58
C GLY A 699 -29.06 -13.34 -7.02
N GLN A 700 -29.66 -12.19 -6.72
CA GLN A 700 -28.94 -11.06 -6.12
C GLN A 700 -28.47 -11.34 -4.68
N GLN A 701 -29.34 -11.93 -3.85
CA GLN A 701 -29.04 -12.15 -2.43
C GLN A 701 -27.90 -13.13 -2.17
N ARG A 702 -27.69 -14.08 -3.08
CA ARG A 702 -26.53 -14.98 -3.04
C ARG A 702 -25.23 -14.36 -3.61
N GLY A 703 -25.20 -13.05 -3.82
CA GLY A 703 -24.01 -12.30 -4.22
C GLY A 703 -23.72 -12.28 -5.71
N THR A 704 -24.67 -12.65 -6.57
CA THR A 704 -24.49 -12.58 -8.04
C THR A 704 -25.11 -11.30 -8.63
N VAL A 705 -24.53 -10.82 -9.74
CA VAL A 705 -25.13 -9.80 -10.59
C VAL A 705 -26.13 -10.50 -11.52
N VAL A 706 -27.36 -10.02 -11.63
CA VAL A 706 -28.37 -10.60 -12.53
C VAL A 706 -28.63 -9.69 -13.73
N ILE A 707 -28.70 -10.27 -14.92
CA ILE A 707 -28.89 -9.54 -16.19
C ILE A 707 -30.10 -10.08 -16.99
N PRO A 708 -31.34 -10.00 -16.46
CA PRO A 708 -32.51 -10.44 -17.22
C PRO A 708 -32.68 -9.62 -18.50
N LYS A 709 -33.10 -10.30 -19.57
CA LYS A 709 -33.44 -9.67 -20.85
C LYS A 709 -34.93 -9.34 -20.90
N SER A 710 -35.26 -8.14 -21.37
CA SER A 710 -36.62 -7.77 -21.78
C SER A 710 -36.59 -6.66 -22.82
N THR A 711 -37.54 -6.69 -23.75
CA THR A 711 -37.86 -5.58 -24.68
C THR A 711 -39.23 -4.95 -24.39
N HIS A 712 -39.92 -5.40 -23.34
CA HIS A 712 -41.25 -4.91 -22.95
C HIS A 712 -41.14 -4.11 -21.66
N ASP A 713 -41.57 -2.85 -21.69
CA ASP A 713 -41.57 -1.89 -20.57
C ASP A 713 -42.09 -2.51 -19.27
N LYS A 714 -43.25 -3.18 -19.33
CA LYS A 714 -43.86 -3.87 -18.18
C LYS A 714 -42.87 -4.80 -17.48
N TYR A 715 -42.14 -5.62 -18.23
CA TYR A 715 -41.22 -6.59 -17.66
C TYR A 715 -39.89 -5.96 -17.26
N ILE A 716 -39.49 -4.85 -17.88
CA ILE A 716 -38.33 -4.06 -17.43
C ILE A 716 -38.62 -3.50 -16.03
N ASP A 717 -39.79 -2.90 -15.84
CA ASP A 717 -40.22 -2.39 -14.53
C ASP A 717 -40.42 -3.51 -13.49
N GLU A 718 -41.05 -4.61 -13.89
CA GLU A 718 -41.24 -5.80 -13.04
C GLU A 718 -39.88 -6.33 -12.56
N ASN A 719 -38.95 -6.58 -13.49
CA ASN A 719 -37.63 -7.10 -13.20
C ASN A 719 -36.84 -6.17 -12.27
N TYR A 720 -36.86 -4.85 -12.51
CA TYR A 720 -36.17 -3.88 -11.66
C TYR A 720 -36.73 -3.86 -10.22
N GLY A 721 -38.04 -4.09 -10.07
CA GLY A 721 -38.72 -4.18 -8.78
C GLY A 721 -38.28 -5.33 -7.88
N SER A 722 -37.60 -6.35 -8.42
CA SER A 722 -37.08 -7.50 -7.66
C SER A 722 -36.11 -7.11 -6.53
N GLN A 723 -35.40 -5.98 -6.68
CA GLN A 723 -34.39 -5.50 -5.73
C GLN A 723 -34.93 -5.19 -4.33
N LYS A 724 -36.27 -5.15 -4.16
CA LYS A 724 -36.94 -4.87 -2.88
C LYS A 724 -37.36 -6.14 -2.12
N ILE A 725 -37.12 -7.31 -2.71
CA ILE A 725 -37.56 -8.60 -2.16
C ILE A 725 -36.43 -9.21 -1.35
N GLU A 726 -36.73 -9.63 -0.14
CA GLU A 726 -35.78 -10.28 0.76
C GLU A 726 -36.20 -11.73 1.04
N PHE A 727 -35.22 -12.63 1.15
CA PHE A 727 -35.40 -14.00 1.63
C PHE A 727 -34.88 -14.15 3.06
N THR A 728 -35.58 -14.99 3.81
CA THR A 728 -35.13 -15.52 5.10
C THR A 728 -34.17 -16.70 4.90
N GLU A 729 -33.43 -17.07 5.95
CA GLU A 729 -32.52 -18.22 5.91
C GLU A 729 -33.26 -19.54 5.57
N ASP A 730 -34.46 -19.74 6.12
CA ASP A 730 -35.29 -20.92 5.85
C ASP A 730 -35.70 -20.99 4.38
N GLU A 731 -36.14 -19.86 3.80
CA GLU A 731 -36.50 -19.80 2.37
C GLU A 731 -35.28 -20.05 1.46
N LEU A 732 -34.10 -19.54 1.82
CA LEU A 732 -32.88 -19.83 1.07
C LEU A 732 -32.51 -21.32 1.13
N ALA A 733 -32.72 -21.98 2.28
CA ALA A 733 -32.52 -23.42 2.43
C ALA A 733 -33.53 -24.22 1.59
N GLU A 734 -34.79 -23.80 1.53
CA GLU A 734 -35.81 -24.41 0.67
C GLU A 734 -35.48 -24.27 -0.82
N VAL A 735 -34.99 -23.08 -1.23
CA VAL A 735 -34.55 -22.84 -2.61
C VAL A 735 -33.34 -23.71 -2.95
N ALA A 736 -32.38 -23.88 -2.04
CA ALA A 736 -31.21 -24.73 -2.27
C ALA A 736 -31.60 -26.18 -2.63
N ALA A 737 -32.71 -26.68 -2.07
CA ALA A 737 -33.23 -28.01 -2.40
C ALA A 737 -33.86 -28.14 -3.80
N GLN A 738 -34.07 -27.01 -4.50
CA GLN A 738 -34.66 -27.00 -5.86
C GLN A 738 -33.63 -27.08 -6.99
N ASP A 739 -32.34 -27.23 -6.68
CA ASP A 739 -31.31 -27.34 -7.70
C ASP A 739 -31.47 -28.63 -8.54
N LYS A 740 -31.86 -28.45 -9.80
CA LYS A 740 -32.05 -29.56 -10.76
C LYS A 740 -30.74 -29.94 -11.48
N LYS A 741 -29.67 -29.16 -11.29
CA LYS A 741 -28.38 -29.29 -12.01
C LYS A 741 -28.57 -29.38 -13.52
N TYR A 742 -29.48 -28.60 -14.07
CA TYR A 742 -29.85 -28.64 -15.49
C TYR A 742 -29.34 -27.41 -16.23
N ARG A 743 -28.48 -27.63 -17.22
CA ARG A 743 -27.86 -26.58 -18.05
C ARG A 743 -28.58 -26.47 -19.39
N PHE A 744 -29.06 -25.28 -19.75
CA PHE A 744 -29.73 -25.01 -21.01
C PHE A 744 -28.77 -24.60 -22.12
N LEU A 745 -27.66 -23.92 -21.81
CA LEU A 745 -26.71 -23.43 -22.80
C LEU A 745 -25.40 -24.22 -22.75
N ASN A 746 -25.25 -25.18 -23.68
CA ASN A 746 -23.98 -25.85 -23.93
C ASN A 746 -23.74 -26.06 -25.44
N PRO A 747 -23.03 -25.15 -26.11
CA PRO A 747 -22.72 -25.28 -27.53
C PRO A 747 -21.59 -26.28 -27.83
N GLY A 748 -20.93 -26.86 -26.82
CA GLY A 748 -19.71 -27.65 -26.96
C GLY A 748 -19.82 -28.80 -27.96
N LYS A 749 -20.93 -29.55 -27.93
CA LYS A 749 -21.19 -30.64 -28.89
C LYS A 749 -21.23 -30.16 -30.34
N GLY A 750 -21.80 -28.98 -30.60
CA GLY A 750 -21.88 -28.40 -31.94
C GLY A 750 -20.53 -27.87 -32.43
N TRP A 751 -19.65 -27.49 -31.52
CA TRP A 751 -18.31 -27.00 -31.81
C TRP A 751 -17.23 -28.08 -31.75
N GLY A 752 -17.55 -29.30 -31.31
CA GLY A 752 -16.60 -30.39 -31.15
C GLY A 752 -15.63 -30.20 -29.98
N VAL A 753 -16.04 -29.47 -28.94
CA VAL A 753 -15.21 -29.19 -27.75
C VAL A 753 -15.95 -29.53 -26.46
N ASP A 754 -15.21 -29.99 -25.46
CA ASP A 754 -15.74 -30.26 -24.12
C ASP A 754 -15.74 -28.95 -23.30
N LEU A 755 -16.92 -28.39 -23.04
CA LEU A 755 -17.10 -27.21 -22.18
C LEU A 755 -17.59 -27.61 -20.79
N PHE A 756 -17.31 -26.76 -19.80
CA PHE A 756 -17.82 -26.86 -18.43
C PHE A 756 -17.37 -28.12 -17.65
N GLU A 757 -16.22 -28.69 -18.00
CA GLU A 757 -15.62 -29.83 -17.28
C GLU A 757 -15.55 -29.53 -15.76
N GLY A 758 -16.09 -30.42 -14.93
CA GLY A 758 -16.10 -30.27 -13.47
C GLY A 758 -17.22 -29.40 -12.90
N LEU A 759 -18.17 -28.94 -13.72
CA LEU A 759 -19.33 -28.16 -13.29
C LEU A 759 -20.64 -28.98 -13.35
N ASP A 760 -21.65 -28.54 -12.59
CA ASP A 760 -22.99 -29.15 -12.65
C ASP A 760 -23.63 -28.99 -14.05
N GLY A 761 -24.57 -29.89 -14.38
CA GLY A 761 -25.26 -29.89 -15.67
C GLY A 761 -24.44 -30.40 -16.86
N VAL A 762 -23.32 -31.09 -16.61
CA VAL A 762 -22.55 -31.84 -17.60
C VAL A 762 -22.66 -33.34 -17.30
N PRO A 763 -23.03 -34.21 -18.26
CA PRO A 763 -23.01 -35.66 -18.06
C PRO A 763 -21.60 -36.13 -17.68
N LYS A 764 -21.45 -36.90 -16.60
CA LYS A 764 -20.16 -37.53 -16.27
C LYS A 764 -19.80 -38.50 -17.40
N LYS A 765 -18.60 -38.38 -17.99
CA LYS A 765 -18.04 -39.44 -18.83
C LYS A 765 -17.94 -40.69 -17.94
N GLU A 766 -18.61 -41.78 -18.32
CA GLU A 766 -18.34 -43.08 -17.76
C GLU A 766 -16.86 -43.37 -18.02
N SER A 767 -16.07 -43.49 -16.95
CA SER A 767 -14.68 -43.91 -17.07
C SER A 767 -14.68 -45.32 -17.63
N GLU A 768 -14.11 -45.51 -18.82
CA GLU A 768 -13.68 -46.82 -19.29
C GLU A 768 -12.76 -47.40 -18.21
N GLU A 769 -13.22 -48.47 -17.55
CA GLU A 769 -12.36 -49.37 -16.78
C GLU A 769 -11.29 -49.92 -17.73
N ASP A 770 -10.09 -49.34 -17.74
CA ASP A 770 -8.90 -50.00 -18.30
C ASP A 770 -8.49 -51.09 -17.30
N ASP A 771 -9.17 -52.22 -17.46
CA ASP A 771 -8.87 -53.51 -16.89
C ASP A 771 -7.56 -54.03 -17.51
N ARG A 772 -6.42 -53.46 -17.13
CA ARG A 772 -5.09 -53.99 -17.45
C ARG A 772 -4.14 -53.96 -16.27
N ASN A 773 -4.33 -54.99 -15.46
CA ASN A 773 -3.34 -55.99 -15.09
C ASN A 773 -1.98 -55.52 -14.53
N THR A 774 -1.80 -55.94 -13.29
CA THR A 774 -0.58 -56.17 -12.52
C THR A 774 0.65 -56.64 -13.29
N ASP A 775 1.81 -56.29 -12.71
CA ASP A 775 3.17 -56.84 -12.87
C ASP A 775 4.06 -56.26 -13.99
N LEU A 776 4.82 -55.20 -13.66
CA LEU A 776 6.31 -55.22 -13.51
C LEU A 776 6.88 -53.85 -13.14
#